data_AF-A0AAX3CK33-F1
#
_entry.id   AF-A0AAX3CK33-F1
#
_cell.length_a   1.000
_cell.length_b   1.000
_cell.length_c   1.000
_cell.angle_alpha   90.00
_cell.angle_beta   90.00
_cell.angle_gamma   90.00
#
_symmetry.space_group_name_H-M   'P 1'
#
loop_
_entity.id
_entity.type
_entity.pdbx_description
1 polymer ?
#
loop_
_entity_poly.entity_id
_entity_poly.type
_entity_poly.pdbx_seq_one_letter_code
_entity_poly.pdbx_strand_id
1 'polypeptide(L)'
;MLRPISYERVSTFQQVEMGKGLVDQRSSLTAFLDKNADKFTNERIFITDEGVSAFKNANISPESNLGKFLQDVRDRKYGKGDALIVTSLDRLSRRSSWSENTIQFIVAAGIVIYDISTDVVLRDDDSFSKILMEIILQRSHNESVMKSVRAKVAWQNKVMRAAANGEVVSNRMPFWLENIDNKYSVKEDQAALIVKCFELYKSGFSTGEIVKRIDDPKWQMVRVSRLIRDRRLLGEHKRYNDEVISNVYPKIIDDELFLTANRMMDTVMTDKKKPAEDLLLEPSVVKQIFSLSESGLGSGAIVKRLPKGWSTVNVLRVLRDKKVVEMKIIDNLTFERVNAKLTANGVANRIRKDVTIAQDDYITNLFPRILKCGCCGGNIAIHYNHVRTKYVICRTREEKKRCDAKSIQYTRIEKNILSVVMNVDFGKVLSEDSTKKDKVLEALKVELSALRKEENTYQLKIDERKKSGKKTSLPLMEGLTDVQDRIEETFEQISRSSTINELPTFDYDINCLLDPMNVELRAKVRKELKHVISKVTYQVIDKYILVRLHYYTDVLSHVLIIDNKRGGGDIISQIAIYTKDSTTIYTTPSFALTTSNNEIPRIHFMGNVPLNQIDYELLLISADYVECSDSVTSWMRHNHNFLFANN
;
A
#
# COMPACT_ATOMS: atom_id res chain seq x y z
N MET A 1 -27.13 58.00 -30.55
CA MET A 1 -27.15 57.83 -29.07
C MET A 1 -27.16 56.34 -28.79
N LEU A 2 -26.42 55.90 -27.77
CA LEU A 2 -26.31 54.50 -27.38
C LEU A 2 -27.27 54.18 -26.23
N ARG A 3 -27.81 52.97 -26.16
CA ARG A 3 -28.61 52.52 -25.01
C ARG A 3 -27.71 52.06 -23.87
N PRO A 4 -27.73 52.72 -22.70
CA PRO A 4 -26.84 52.39 -21.59
C PRO A 4 -27.30 51.17 -20.79
N ILE A 5 -26.37 50.24 -20.59
CA ILE A 5 -26.51 49.03 -19.77
C ILE A 5 -25.45 49.10 -18.67
N SER A 6 -25.87 49.37 -17.44
CA SER A 6 -24.99 49.52 -16.28
C SER A 6 -24.87 48.20 -15.53
N TYR A 7 -23.65 47.72 -15.30
CA TYR A 7 -23.41 46.48 -14.54
C TYR A 7 -22.81 46.75 -13.16
N GLU A 8 -23.44 46.17 -12.13
CA GLU A 8 -23.10 46.33 -10.71
C GLU A 8 -22.83 44.97 -10.05
N ARG A 9 -21.84 44.91 -9.14
CA ARG A 9 -21.45 43.67 -8.46
C ARG A 9 -21.07 43.87 -6.99
N VAL A 10 -21.55 42.98 -6.11
CA VAL A 10 -21.17 42.95 -4.69
C VAL A 10 -20.33 41.73 -4.37
N SER A 11 -19.13 41.94 -3.80
CA SER A 11 -18.13 40.90 -3.58
C SER A 11 -18.32 40.03 -2.33
N THR A 12 -19.14 40.44 -1.37
CA THR A 12 -19.29 39.72 -0.08
C THR A 12 -20.62 40.05 0.61
N PHE A 13 -21.29 39.04 1.16
CA PHE A 13 -22.55 39.17 1.91
C PHE A 13 -22.44 40.17 3.08
N GLN A 14 -21.30 40.22 3.78
CA GLN A 14 -21.02 41.18 4.86
C GLN A 14 -21.03 42.66 4.42
N GLN A 15 -20.78 42.96 3.15
CA GLN A 15 -20.82 44.34 2.65
C GLN A 15 -22.25 44.83 2.38
N VAL A 16 -23.20 43.91 2.21
CA VAL A 16 -24.63 44.21 2.02
C VAL A 16 -25.25 44.66 3.34
N GLU A 17 -24.92 43.99 4.46
CA GLU A 17 -25.39 44.38 5.81
C GLU A 17 -24.89 45.76 6.26
N MET A 18 -23.72 46.20 5.78
CA MET A 18 -23.15 47.52 6.12
C MET A 18 -23.58 48.67 5.20
N GLY A 19 -24.40 48.43 4.16
CA GLY A 19 -25.06 49.47 3.35
C GLY A 19 -24.19 50.45 2.55
N LYS A 20 -22.86 50.50 2.76
CA LYS A 20 -21.99 51.56 2.20
C LYS A 20 -21.49 51.30 0.78
N GLY A 21 -21.49 50.07 0.27
CA GLY A 21 -20.83 49.74 -1.01
C GLY A 21 -21.68 49.88 -2.29
N LEU A 22 -23.00 49.71 -2.20
CA LEU A 22 -23.92 49.70 -3.35
C LEU A 22 -24.35 51.12 -3.76
N VAL A 23 -24.55 51.99 -2.77
CA VAL A 23 -25.00 53.38 -2.98
C VAL A 23 -23.94 54.18 -3.75
N ASP A 24 -22.66 53.95 -3.48
CA ASP A 24 -21.56 54.69 -4.12
C ASP A 24 -21.37 54.33 -5.61
N GLN A 25 -21.51 53.04 -5.98
CA GLN A 25 -21.34 52.60 -7.37
C GLN A 25 -22.48 53.09 -8.26
N ARG A 26 -23.73 52.95 -7.79
CA ARG A 26 -24.91 53.38 -8.53
C ARG A 26 -24.94 54.89 -8.71
N SER A 27 -24.50 55.63 -7.69
CA SER A 27 -24.34 57.10 -7.78
C SER A 27 -23.28 57.48 -8.82
N SER A 28 -22.16 56.77 -8.87
CA SER A 28 -21.08 57.02 -9.85
C SER A 28 -21.52 56.72 -11.28
N LEU A 29 -22.24 55.61 -11.49
CA LEU A 29 -22.81 55.23 -12.80
C LEU A 29 -23.84 56.26 -13.27
N THR A 30 -24.73 56.70 -12.37
CA THR A 30 -25.77 57.68 -12.66
C THR A 30 -25.15 59.05 -12.98
N ALA A 31 -24.17 59.50 -12.20
CA ALA A 31 -23.44 60.74 -12.46
C ALA A 31 -22.70 60.72 -13.80
N PHE A 32 -22.10 59.59 -14.18
CA PHE A 32 -21.45 59.43 -15.48
C PHE A 32 -22.44 59.51 -16.64
N LEU A 33 -23.62 58.89 -16.49
CA LEU A 33 -24.71 58.93 -17.46
C LEU A 33 -25.28 60.34 -17.61
N ASP A 34 -25.50 61.05 -16.51
CA ASP A 34 -26.03 62.41 -16.52
C ASP A 34 -25.03 63.40 -17.14
N LYS A 35 -23.72 63.23 -16.87
CA LYS A 35 -22.66 64.04 -17.48
C LYS A 35 -22.51 63.82 -18.99
N ASN A 36 -22.90 62.65 -19.50
CA ASN A 36 -22.79 62.26 -20.91
C ASN A 36 -24.18 62.05 -21.55
N ALA A 37 -25.18 62.82 -21.13
CA ALA A 37 -26.56 62.69 -21.60
C ALA A 37 -26.71 62.92 -23.12
N ASP A 38 -25.75 63.58 -23.77
CA ASP A 38 -25.66 63.76 -25.21
C ASP A 38 -25.37 62.45 -25.98
N LYS A 39 -24.73 61.48 -25.32
CA LYS A 39 -24.28 60.22 -25.94
C LYS A 39 -25.23 59.06 -25.70
N PHE A 40 -26.05 59.11 -24.65
CA PHE A 40 -26.88 57.99 -24.20
C PHE A 40 -28.38 58.27 -24.31
N THR A 41 -29.18 57.23 -24.53
CA THR A 41 -30.65 57.33 -24.47
C THR A 41 -31.17 57.32 -23.03
N ASN A 42 -32.40 57.80 -22.82
CA ASN A 42 -33.04 57.84 -21.50
C ASN A 42 -33.39 56.45 -20.91
N GLU A 43 -33.48 55.42 -21.74
CA GLU A 43 -33.70 54.04 -21.29
C GLU A 43 -32.44 53.45 -20.65
N ARG A 44 -32.39 53.42 -19.32
CA ARG A 44 -31.25 52.91 -18.53
C ARG A 44 -31.55 51.50 -18.01
N ILE A 45 -30.74 50.52 -18.40
CA ILE A 45 -30.84 49.14 -17.93
C ILE A 45 -29.79 48.91 -16.85
N PHE A 46 -30.18 48.40 -15.68
CA PHE A 46 -29.26 48.06 -14.60
C PHE A 46 -29.24 46.55 -14.39
N ILE A 47 -28.05 45.96 -14.35
CA ILE A 47 -27.80 44.53 -14.15
C ILE A 47 -26.98 44.37 -12.88
N THR A 48 -27.51 43.68 -11.87
CA THR A 48 -26.87 43.52 -10.57
C THR A 48 -26.65 42.05 -10.23
N ASP A 49 -25.43 41.66 -9.87
CA ASP A 49 -25.13 40.33 -9.31
C ASP A 49 -24.85 40.42 -7.79
N GLU A 50 -25.76 39.86 -6.98
CA GLU A 50 -25.65 39.82 -5.52
C GLU A 50 -24.98 38.53 -5.01
N GLY A 51 -24.02 38.66 -4.09
CA GLY A 51 -23.48 37.51 -3.33
C GLY A 51 -22.61 36.52 -4.12
N VAL A 52 -22.35 36.76 -5.41
CA VAL A 52 -21.58 35.84 -6.25
C VAL A 52 -20.08 36.13 -6.15
N SER A 53 -19.34 35.26 -5.48
CA SER A 53 -17.88 35.38 -5.40
C SER A 53 -17.23 35.03 -6.75
N ALA A 54 -16.40 35.92 -7.28
CA ALA A 54 -15.61 35.71 -8.50
C ALA A 54 -14.55 34.58 -8.37
N PHE A 55 -14.46 33.93 -7.20
CA PHE A 55 -13.43 32.95 -6.90
C PHE A 55 -13.67 31.58 -7.55
N LYS A 56 -14.90 31.31 -8.03
CA LYS A 56 -15.31 30.03 -8.64
C LYS A 56 -16.05 30.18 -9.99
N ASN A 57 -15.82 31.24 -10.77
CA ASN A 57 -16.50 31.49 -12.05
C ASN A 57 -18.04 31.56 -11.99
N ALA A 58 -18.63 31.71 -10.79
CA ALA A 58 -20.08 31.72 -10.61
C ALA A 58 -20.76 32.96 -11.22
N ASN A 59 -19.99 34.01 -11.57
CA ASN A 59 -20.52 35.22 -12.20
C ASN A 59 -20.84 35.01 -13.71
N ILE A 60 -20.36 33.93 -14.33
CA ILE A 60 -20.59 33.60 -15.74
C ILE A 60 -21.45 32.32 -15.85
N SER A 61 -22.01 31.85 -14.73
CA SER A 61 -22.96 30.74 -14.79
C SER A 61 -24.20 31.18 -15.59
N PRO A 62 -24.92 30.26 -16.27
CA PRO A 62 -26.19 30.57 -16.92
C PRO A 62 -27.23 31.17 -15.96
N GLU A 63 -27.02 31.00 -14.65
CA GLU A 63 -27.88 31.44 -13.58
C GLU A 63 -27.60 32.89 -13.13
N SER A 64 -26.42 33.45 -13.44
CA SER A 64 -26.07 34.83 -13.07
C SER A 64 -26.69 35.86 -14.02
N ASN A 65 -26.87 37.10 -13.56
CA ASN A 65 -27.47 38.15 -14.38
C ASN A 65 -26.50 38.62 -15.49
N LEU A 66 -25.19 38.58 -15.25
CA LEU A 66 -24.19 38.75 -16.31
C LEU A 66 -24.23 37.60 -17.33
N GLY A 67 -24.45 36.35 -16.89
CA GLY A 67 -24.59 35.19 -17.77
C GLY A 67 -25.80 35.30 -18.69
N LYS A 68 -26.94 35.72 -18.15
CA LYS A 68 -28.16 36.03 -18.94
C LYS A 68 -27.92 37.15 -19.95
N PHE A 69 -27.21 38.21 -19.55
CA PHE A 69 -26.85 39.28 -20.48
C PHE A 69 -25.99 38.78 -21.65
N LEU A 70 -24.99 37.95 -21.37
CA LEU A 70 -24.15 37.35 -22.42
C LEU A 70 -24.95 36.44 -23.36
N GLN A 71 -25.95 35.73 -22.84
CA GLN A 71 -26.85 34.93 -23.66
C GLN A 71 -27.77 35.83 -24.51
N ASP A 72 -28.31 36.91 -23.95
CA ASP A 72 -29.09 37.90 -24.69
C ASP A 72 -28.27 38.56 -25.83
N VAL A 73 -26.96 38.77 -25.62
CA VAL A 73 -26.03 39.23 -26.68
C VAL A 73 -25.88 38.16 -27.77
N ARG A 74 -25.76 36.87 -27.42
CA ARG A 74 -25.72 35.76 -28.39
C ARG A 74 -27.00 35.65 -29.20
N ASP A 75 -28.13 35.87 -28.54
CA ASP A 75 -29.46 35.84 -29.14
C ASP A 75 -29.79 37.14 -29.92
N ARG A 76 -28.81 38.04 -30.07
CA ARG A 76 -28.87 39.33 -30.80
C ARG A 76 -29.92 40.33 -30.27
N LYS A 77 -30.29 40.20 -29.00
CA LYS A 77 -31.15 41.18 -28.31
C LYS A 77 -30.41 42.46 -27.95
N TYR A 78 -29.09 42.35 -27.74
CA TYR A 78 -28.15 43.46 -27.58
C TYR A 78 -27.07 43.41 -28.66
N GLY A 79 -26.63 44.57 -29.15
CA GLY A 79 -25.66 44.68 -30.23
C GLY A 79 -25.33 46.12 -30.61
N LYS A 80 -25.15 46.39 -31.91
CA LYS A 80 -24.86 47.74 -32.41
C LYS A 80 -25.92 48.75 -31.97
N GLY A 81 -25.48 49.78 -31.26
CA GLY A 81 -26.36 50.78 -30.64
C GLY A 81 -26.47 50.67 -29.12
N ASP A 82 -25.88 49.65 -28.50
CA ASP A 82 -25.84 49.47 -27.06
C ASP A 82 -24.47 49.83 -26.46
N ALA A 83 -24.47 50.26 -25.19
CA ALA A 83 -23.26 50.55 -24.43
C ALA A 83 -23.28 49.88 -23.05
N LEU A 84 -22.26 49.08 -22.75
CA LEU A 84 -22.05 48.49 -21.43
C LEU A 84 -21.18 49.45 -20.58
N ILE A 85 -21.69 49.87 -19.43
CA ILE A 85 -21.01 50.80 -18.53
C ILE A 85 -20.65 50.05 -17.25
N VAL A 86 -19.35 50.05 -16.94
CA VAL A 86 -18.80 49.42 -15.74
C VAL A 86 -17.92 50.39 -14.97
N THR A 87 -17.84 50.17 -13.67
CA THR A 87 -17.02 51.00 -12.77
C THR A 87 -15.52 50.74 -12.87
N SER A 88 -15.05 49.78 -13.69
CA SER A 88 -14.26 48.64 -13.21
C SER A 88 -14.16 47.52 -14.24
N LEU A 89 -13.40 47.62 -15.34
CA LEU A 89 -13.16 46.46 -16.23
C LEU A 89 -12.57 45.25 -15.50
N ASP A 90 -11.86 45.46 -14.38
CA ASP A 90 -11.36 44.40 -13.52
C ASP A 90 -12.47 43.55 -12.87
N ARG A 91 -13.71 44.07 -12.83
CA ARG A 91 -14.88 43.40 -12.25
C ARG A 91 -15.53 42.39 -13.18
N LEU A 92 -15.26 42.47 -14.48
CA LEU A 92 -15.68 41.50 -15.49
C LEU A 92 -14.73 40.28 -15.58
N SER A 93 -13.45 40.40 -15.18
CA SER A 93 -12.38 39.45 -15.57
C SER A 93 -11.45 38.95 -14.44
N ARG A 94 -12.00 38.56 -13.28
CA ARG A 94 -11.15 38.22 -12.10
C ARG A 94 -10.63 36.78 -11.98
N ARG A 95 -10.95 35.83 -12.88
CA ARG A 95 -10.17 34.58 -13.07
C ARG A 95 -10.61 33.70 -14.25
N SER A 96 -9.62 33.03 -14.83
CA SER A 96 -9.64 31.97 -15.85
C SER A 96 -9.84 32.42 -17.30
N SER A 97 -9.05 31.80 -18.17
CA SER A 97 -8.92 31.91 -19.65
C SER A 97 -10.23 32.06 -20.46
N TRP A 98 -11.41 32.03 -19.84
CA TRP A 98 -12.71 32.32 -20.45
C TRP A 98 -13.13 33.80 -20.40
N SER A 99 -12.60 34.63 -19.47
CA SER A 99 -12.96 36.06 -19.40
C SER A 99 -12.36 36.91 -20.52
N GLU A 100 -11.26 36.43 -21.12
CA GLU A 100 -10.64 37.01 -22.33
C GLU A 100 -11.65 37.03 -23.49
N ASN A 101 -12.39 35.93 -23.65
CA ASN A 101 -13.45 35.83 -24.66
C ASN A 101 -14.64 36.75 -24.35
N THR A 102 -14.93 37.10 -23.09
CA THR A 102 -16.16 37.84 -22.75
C THR A 102 -16.11 39.31 -23.21
N ILE A 103 -15.04 40.04 -22.88
CA ILE A 103 -14.89 41.44 -23.29
C ILE A 103 -14.79 41.51 -24.82
N GLN A 104 -13.97 40.62 -25.40
CA GLN A 104 -13.84 40.51 -26.85
C GLN A 104 -15.16 40.16 -27.53
N PHE A 105 -15.97 39.27 -26.96
CA PHE A 105 -17.28 38.87 -27.46
C PHE A 105 -18.29 40.02 -27.44
N ILE A 106 -18.35 40.79 -26.35
CA ILE A 106 -19.23 41.96 -26.22
C ILE A 106 -18.85 43.03 -27.26
N VAL A 107 -17.56 43.35 -27.37
CA VAL A 107 -17.07 44.33 -28.35
C VAL A 107 -17.32 43.82 -29.78
N ALA A 108 -17.03 42.56 -30.08
CA ALA A 108 -17.28 41.97 -31.40
C ALA A 108 -18.77 41.89 -31.78
N ALA A 109 -19.68 41.91 -30.81
CA ALA A 109 -21.12 42.04 -31.04
C ALA A 109 -21.55 43.48 -31.39
N GLY A 110 -20.63 44.44 -31.36
CA GLY A 110 -20.86 45.86 -31.67
C GLY A 110 -21.31 46.69 -30.47
N ILE A 111 -21.14 46.19 -29.25
CA ILE A 111 -21.48 46.90 -28.01
C ILE A 111 -20.26 47.69 -27.53
N VAL A 112 -20.45 48.97 -27.23
CA VAL A 112 -19.38 49.85 -26.73
C VAL A 112 -19.20 49.68 -25.23
N ILE A 113 -17.99 49.44 -24.73
CA ILE A 113 -17.74 49.29 -23.29
C ILE A 113 -17.11 50.56 -22.73
N TYR A 114 -17.67 51.10 -21.65
CA TYR A 114 -17.13 52.25 -20.90
C TYR A 114 -16.63 51.80 -19.53
N ASP A 115 -15.37 52.10 -19.21
CA ASP A 115 -14.77 51.97 -17.87
C ASP A 115 -14.66 53.33 -17.19
N ILE A 116 -15.43 53.54 -16.13
CA ILE A 116 -15.42 54.81 -15.37
C ILE A 116 -14.10 55.01 -14.60
N SER A 117 -13.46 53.95 -14.11
CA SER A 117 -12.27 54.08 -13.27
C SER A 117 -11.03 54.53 -14.04
N THR A 118 -10.94 54.14 -15.30
CA THR A 118 -9.79 54.39 -16.17
C THR A 118 -10.10 55.34 -17.32
N ASP A 119 -11.36 55.77 -17.44
CA ASP A 119 -11.89 56.58 -18.54
C ASP A 119 -11.62 55.96 -19.92
N VAL A 120 -11.61 54.62 -19.97
CA VAL A 120 -11.34 53.84 -21.19
C VAL A 120 -12.65 53.50 -21.88
N VAL A 121 -12.66 53.67 -23.21
CA VAL A 121 -13.77 53.27 -24.08
C VAL A 121 -13.27 52.21 -25.05
N LEU A 122 -13.93 51.06 -25.11
CA LEU A 122 -13.59 49.97 -26.02
C LEU A 122 -14.65 49.85 -27.11
N ARG A 123 -14.20 49.83 -28.36
CA ARG A 123 -15.04 49.70 -29.57
C ARG A 123 -14.46 48.68 -30.55
N ASP A 124 -15.30 48.17 -31.44
CA ASP A 124 -14.88 47.20 -32.47
C ASP A 124 -14.16 47.85 -33.65
N ASP A 125 -14.44 49.12 -33.91
CA ASP A 125 -13.87 49.91 -35.01
C ASP A 125 -12.51 50.56 -34.70
N ASP A 126 -12.05 50.47 -33.44
CA ASP A 126 -10.81 51.10 -32.98
C ASP A 126 -9.70 50.06 -32.74
N SER A 127 -8.62 50.18 -33.51
CA SER A 127 -7.43 49.33 -33.35
C SER A 127 -6.71 49.55 -32.01
N PHE A 128 -6.83 50.74 -31.42
CA PHE A 128 -6.22 51.06 -30.13
C PHE A 128 -6.96 50.39 -28.96
N SER A 129 -8.29 50.28 -29.04
CA SER A 129 -9.13 49.52 -28.10
C SER A 129 -8.66 48.08 -27.94
N LYS A 130 -8.22 47.43 -29.03
CA LYS A 130 -7.68 46.06 -28.98
C LYS A 130 -6.37 45.95 -28.19
N ILE A 131 -5.49 46.94 -28.33
CA ILE A 131 -4.21 47.00 -27.60
C ILE A 131 -4.45 47.28 -26.11
N LEU A 132 -5.34 48.22 -25.80
CA LEU A 132 -5.73 48.54 -24.43
C LEU A 132 -6.34 47.34 -23.72
N MET A 133 -7.21 46.59 -24.40
CA MET A 133 -7.80 45.36 -23.89
C MET A 133 -6.71 44.35 -23.49
N GLU A 134 -5.72 44.12 -24.36
CA GLU A 134 -4.61 43.19 -24.09
C GLU A 134 -3.77 43.62 -22.88
N ILE A 135 -3.47 44.92 -22.74
CA ILE A 135 -2.72 45.47 -21.60
C ILE A 135 -3.47 45.29 -20.28
N ILE A 136 -4.79 45.56 -20.28
CA ILE A 136 -5.65 45.41 -19.10
C ILE A 136 -5.69 43.93 -18.67
N LEU A 137 -5.79 43.01 -19.64
CA LEU A 137 -5.76 41.57 -19.41
C LEU A 137 -4.43 41.11 -18.81
N GLN A 138 -3.30 41.54 -19.39
CA GLN A 138 -1.97 41.21 -18.86
C GLN A 138 -1.77 41.71 -17.42
N ARG A 139 -2.27 42.90 -17.07
CA ARG A 139 -2.12 43.45 -15.71
C ARG A 139 -2.84 42.61 -14.66
N SER A 140 -4.07 42.17 -14.97
CA SER A 140 -4.87 41.29 -14.10
C SER A 140 -4.21 39.91 -13.91
N HIS A 141 -3.65 39.36 -14.99
CA HIS A 141 -2.86 38.13 -14.94
C HIS A 141 -1.62 38.29 -14.06
N ASN A 142 -0.83 39.34 -14.28
CA ASN A 142 0.39 39.63 -13.53
C ASN A 142 0.12 39.84 -12.04
N GLU A 143 -0.95 40.56 -11.66
CA GLU A 143 -1.28 40.75 -10.25
C GLU A 143 -1.67 39.42 -9.58
N SER A 144 -2.39 38.55 -10.28
CA SER A 144 -2.76 37.21 -9.79
C SER A 144 -1.54 36.32 -9.62
N VAL A 145 -0.62 36.32 -10.60
CA VAL A 145 0.66 35.62 -10.53
C VAL A 145 1.46 36.16 -9.34
N MET A 146 1.57 37.48 -9.18
CA MET A 146 2.32 38.09 -8.09
C MET A 146 1.71 37.82 -6.71
N LYS A 147 0.38 37.77 -6.54
CA LYS A 147 -0.25 37.31 -5.30
C LYS A 147 0.09 35.85 -5.00
N SER A 148 0.13 34.99 -6.02
CA SER A 148 0.53 33.59 -5.84
C SER A 148 2.00 33.45 -5.45
N VAL A 149 2.88 34.26 -6.07
CA VAL A 149 4.32 34.29 -5.75
C VAL A 149 4.53 34.83 -4.34
N ARG A 150 3.89 35.95 -3.97
CA ARG A 150 3.96 36.52 -2.62
C ARG A 150 3.44 35.56 -1.56
N ALA A 151 2.33 34.85 -1.82
CA ALA A 151 1.81 33.85 -0.90
C ALA A 151 2.78 32.67 -0.72
N LYS A 152 3.40 32.19 -1.81
CA LYS A 152 4.43 31.14 -1.77
C LYS A 152 5.66 31.59 -0.98
N VAL A 153 6.17 32.80 -1.23
CA VAL A 153 7.34 33.36 -0.53
C VAL A 153 7.04 33.59 0.95
N ALA A 154 5.87 34.15 1.29
CA ALA A 154 5.46 34.32 2.68
C ALA A 154 5.34 32.98 3.41
N TRP A 155 4.83 31.94 2.73
CA TRP A 155 4.78 30.59 3.28
C TRP A 155 6.18 29.99 3.47
N GLN A 156 7.07 30.14 2.49
CA GLN A 156 8.46 29.68 2.58
C GLN A 156 9.18 30.30 3.80
N ASN A 157 9.03 31.60 4.00
CA ASN A 157 9.63 32.30 5.14
C ASN A 157 9.06 31.83 6.49
N LYS A 158 7.78 31.44 6.56
CA LYS A 158 7.20 30.84 7.77
C LYS A 158 7.76 29.45 8.05
N VAL A 159 7.92 28.61 7.03
CA VAL A 159 8.47 27.26 7.19
C VAL A 159 9.96 27.31 7.58
N MET A 160 10.74 28.24 7.02
CA MET A 160 12.14 28.41 7.44
C MET A 160 12.26 28.91 8.88
N ARG A 161 11.41 29.86 9.31
CA ARG A 161 11.36 30.29 10.71
C ARG A 161 10.93 29.17 11.67
N ALA A 162 10.03 28.30 11.23
CA ALA A 162 9.66 27.11 11.98
C ALA A 162 10.84 26.14 12.15
N ALA A 163 11.60 25.89 11.09
CA ALA A 163 12.78 25.02 11.14
C ALA A 163 13.93 25.59 11.99
N ALA A 164 14.08 26.92 12.02
CA ALA A 164 15.15 27.60 12.76
C ALA A 164 14.79 27.85 14.24
N ASN A 165 13.57 28.32 14.52
CA ASN A 165 13.17 28.85 15.83
C ASN A 165 12.01 28.08 16.48
N GLY A 166 11.44 27.09 15.80
CA GLY A 166 10.26 26.34 16.28
C GLY A 166 8.93 27.12 16.22
N GLU A 167 8.87 28.19 15.42
CA GLU A 167 7.65 29.00 15.25
C GLU A 167 6.50 28.21 14.60
N VAL A 168 5.28 28.44 15.05
CA VAL A 168 4.08 27.79 14.49
C VAL A 168 3.78 28.31 13.07
N VAL A 169 3.78 27.40 12.09
CA VAL A 169 3.48 27.73 10.68
C VAL A 169 2.00 28.06 10.45
N SER A 170 1.11 27.31 11.10
CA SER A 170 -0.35 27.43 10.95
C SER A 170 -1.09 26.84 12.16
N ASN A 171 -2.24 27.44 12.51
CA ASN A 171 -3.16 26.91 13.53
C ASN A 171 -3.87 25.62 13.11
N ARG A 172 -3.74 25.17 11.85
CA ARG A 172 -4.21 23.86 11.40
C ARG A 172 -3.11 22.81 11.62
N MET A 173 -2.88 22.47 12.89
CA MET A 173 -1.81 21.57 13.32
C MET A 173 -2.30 20.13 13.58
N PRO A 174 -1.38 19.14 13.61
CA PRO A 174 -1.69 17.79 14.05
C PRO A 174 -2.29 17.75 15.46
N PHE A 175 -3.13 16.75 15.73
CA PHE A 175 -3.92 16.67 16.97
C PHE A 175 -3.08 16.44 18.25
N TRP A 176 -1.85 15.96 18.09
CA TRP A 176 -0.89 15.73 19.18
C TRP A 176 -0.02 16.96 19.50
N LEU A 177 -0.21 18.07 18.77
CA LEU A 177 0.46 19.33 19.02
C LEU A 177 -0.53 20.39 19.49
N GLU A 178 -0.01 21.33 20.27
CA GLU A 178 -0.68 22.56 20.65
C GLU A 178 0.23 23.77 20.46
N ASN A 179 -0.39 24.95 20.33
CA ASN A 179 0.31 26.21 20.20
C ASN A 179 0.33 26.90 21.57
N ILE A 180 1.51 26.99 22.17
CA ILE A 180 1.77 27.80 23.37
C ILE A 180 2.80 28.85 22.96
N ASP A 181 2.45 30.13 23.11
CA ASP A 181 3.34 31.27 22.81
C ASP A 181 4.03 31.21 21.44
N ASN A 182 3.27 30.82 20.41
CA ASN A 182 3.73 30.71 19.03
C ASN A 182 4.81 29.63 18.80
N LYS A 183 4.93 28.66 19.71
CA LYS A 183 5.79 27.47 19.62
C LYS A 183 4.97 26.18 19.67
N TYR A 184 5.49 25.13 19.04
CA TYR A 184 4.88 23.80 19.11
C TYR A 184 5.16 23.15 20.47
N SER A 185 4.10 22.90 21.25
CA SER A 185 4.13 22.04 22.44
C SER A 185 3.48 20.69 22.14
N VAL A 186 3.99 19.61 22.75
CA VAL A 186 3.49 18.24 22.53
C VAL A 186 2.51 17.89 23.64
N LYS A 187 1.32 17.39 23.27
CA LYS A 187 0.36 16.83 24.24
C LYS A 187 0.84 15.45 24.66
N GLU A 188 1.40 15.34 25.86
CA GLU A 188 2.02 14.11 26.37
C GLU A 188 1.10 12.89 26.31
N ASP A 189 -0.18 13.03 26.69
CA ASP A 189 -1.17 11.94 26.63
C ASP A 189 -1.33 11.35 25.21
N GLN A 190 -1.37 12.23 24.21
CA GLN A 190 -1.55 11.81 22.81
C GLN A 190 -0.24 11.27 22.24
N ALA A 191 0.90 11.83 22.62
CA ALA A 191 2.21 11.32 22.23
C ALA A 191 2.46 9.91 22.80
N ALA A 192 2.12 9.65 24.06
CA ALA A 192 2.23 8.33 24.68
C ALA A 192 1.37 7.29 23.96
N LEU A 193 0.13 7.64 23.58
CA LEU A 193 -0.73 6.77 22.77
C LEU A 193 -0.14 6.48 21.40
N ILE A 194 0.46 7.48 20.74
CA ILE A 194 1.14 7.32 19.46
C ILE A 194 2.34 6.36 19.58
N VAL A 195 3.19 6.53 20.60
CA VAL A 195 4.32 5.62 20.85
C VAL A 195 3.82 4.18 21.09
N LYS A 196 2.81 4.02 21.95
CA LYS A 196 2.18 2.71 22.21
C LYS A 196 1.60 2.08 20.94
N CYS A 197 1.00 2.87 20.03
CA CYS A 197 0.54 2.37 18.72
C CYS A 197 1.69 1.76 17.91
N PHE A 198 2.84 2.45 17.85
CA PHE A 198 3.99 1.99 17.06
C PHE A 198 4.65 0.76 17.69
N GLU A 199 4.72 0.68 19.02
CA GLU A 199 5.19 -0.51 19.74
C GLU A 199 4.27 -1.72 19.52
N LEU A 200 2.94 -1.52 19.57
CA LEU A 200 1.97 -2.57 19.26
C LEU A 200 2.04 -3.00 17.79
N TYR A 201 2.32 -2.06 16.88
CA TYR A 201 2.51 -2.41 15.47
C TYR A 201 3.82 -3.21 15.28
N LYS A 202 4.90 -2.82 15.97
CA LYS A 202 6.19 -3.54 15.97
C LYS A 202 6.07 -4.95 16.57
N SER A 203 5.21 -5.14 17.58
CA SER A 203 4.92 -6.48 18.13
C SER A 203 4.00 -7.33 17.24
N GLY A 204 3.54 -6.79 16.10
CA GLY A 204 2.87 -7.54 15.04
C GLY A 204 1.35 -7.47 15.06
N PHE A 205 0.75 -6.60 15.87
CA PHE A 205 -0.70 -6.41 15.89
C PHE A 205 -1.20 -5.63 14.66
N SER A 206 -2.39 -5.97 14.17
CA SER A 206 -3.01 -5.28 13.03
C SER A 206 -3.52 -3.89 13.43
N THR A 207 -3.75 -3.01 12.45
CA THR A 207 -4.31 -1.67 12.72
C THR A 207 -5.72 -1.72 13.31
N GLY A 208 -6.49 -2.77 13.07
CA GLY A 208 -7.80 -2.99 13.71
C GLY A 208 -7.67 -3.36 15.18
N GLU A 209 -6.71 -4.24 15.45
CA GLU A 209 -6.48 -4.76 16.78
C GLU A 209 -5.84 -3.72 17.72
N ILE A 210 -5.02 -2.83 17.18
CA ILE A 210 -4.50 -1.65 17.88
C ILE A 210 -5.65 -0.73 18.32
N VAL A 211 -6.63 -0.49 17.44
CA VAL A 211 -7.79 0.37 17.78
C VAL A 211 -8.62 -0.25 18.90
N LYS A 212 -8.86 -1.56 18.89
CA LYS A 212 -9.58 -2.26 19.96
C LYS A 212 -8.84 -2.19 21.31
N ARG A 213 -7.50 -2.28 21.31
CA ARG A 213 -6.68 -2.24 22.53
C ARG A 213 -6.50 -0.84 23.13
N ILE A 214 -6.63 0.20 22.31
CA ILE A 214 -6.54 1.59 22.77
C ILE A 214 -7.86 2.04 23.41
N ASP A 215 -8.98 1.41 23.02
CA ASP A 215 -10.32 1.63 23.60
C ASP A 215 -10.75 3.11 23.63
N ASP A 216 -10.29 3.90 22.64
CA ASP A 216 -10.68 5.30 22.47
C ASP A 216 -11.53 5.45 21.20
N PRO A 217 -12.81 5.90 21.31
CA PRO A 217 -13.72 6.04 20.17
C PRO A 217 -13.26 7.06 19.11
N LYS A 218 -12.29 7.94 19.43
CA LYS A 218 -11.71 8.90 18.48
C LYS A 218 -10.66 8.27 17.55
N TRP A 219 -10.21 7.06 17.87
CA TRP A 219 -9.23 6.31 17.09
C TRP A 219 -9.93 5.35 16.13
N GLN A 220 -9.65 5.50 14.85
CA GLN A 220 -10.20 4.67 13.78
C GLN A 220 -9.06 4.04 12.99
N MET A 221 -9.31 2.89 12.35
CA MET A 221 -8.30 2.16 11.57
C MET A 221 -7.62 3.04 10.52
N VAL A 222 -8.39 3.89 9.83
CA VAL A 222 -7.87 4.83 8.82
C VAL A 222 -6.92 5.84 9.46
N ARG A 223 -7.24 6.34 10.65
CA ARG A 223 -6.42 7.30 11.38
C ARG A 223 -5.08 6.70 11.78
N VAL A 224 -5.07 5.47 12.33
CA VAL A 224 -3.84 4.73 12.66
C VAL A 224 -2.99 4.48 11.42
N SER A 225 -3.61 4.06 10.31
CA SER A 225 -2.87 3.81 9.07
C SER A 225 -2.20 5.06 8.48
N ARG A 226 -2.84 6.23 8.61
CA ARG A 226 -2.27 7.51 8.18
C ARG A 226 -1.15 7.95 9.12
N LEU A 227 -1.31 7.71 10.42
CA LEU A 227 -0.34 8.05 11.46
C LEU A 227 0.99 7.30 11.24
N ILE A 228 0.94 6.00 10.93
CA ILE A 228 2.15 5.18 10.69
C ILE A 228 3.03 5.74 9.56
N ARG A 229 2.42 6.42 8.58
CA ARG A 229 3.09 7.04 7.42
C ARG A 229 3.39 8.53 7.60
N ASP A 230 2.99 9.14 8.71
CA ASP A 230 3.11 10.58 8.88
C ASP A 230 4.53 10.96 9.32
N ARG A 231 5.33 11.44 8.36
CA ARG A 231 6.71 11.91 8.58
C ARG A 231 6.81 13.10 9.55
N ARG A 232 5.70 13.78 9.86
CA ARG A 232 5.69 14.83 10.88
C ARG A 232 6.05 14.31 12.28
N LEU A 233 5.89 13.02 12.53
CA LEU A 233 6.29 12.36 13.79
C LEU A 233 7.81 12.30 13.97
N LEU A 234 8.57 12.37 12.87
CA LEU A 234 10.02 12.50 12.86
C LEU A 234 10.50 13.96 12.90
N GLY A 235 9.57 14.92 13.00
CA GLY A 235 9.88 16.34 12.96
C GLY A 235 9.97 16.94 11.56
N GLU A 236 9.58 16.20 10.52
CA GLU A 236 9.72 16.63 9.12
C GLU A 236 8.47 17.31 8.55
N HIS A 237 8.66 18.30 7.68
CA HIS A 237 7.63 18.90 6.86
C HIS A 237 7.88 18.64 5.37
N LYS A 238 6.96 17.93 4.72
CA LYS A 238 7.00 17.66 3.28
C LYS A 238 6.24 18.74 2.50
N ARG A 239 6.91 19.37 1.54
CA ARG A 239 6.34 20.34 0.60
C ARG A 239 5.64 19.67 -0.60
N TYR A 240 4.88 20.47 -1.36
CA TYR A 240 4.19 20.02 -2.58
C TYR A 240 5.14 19.62 -3.72
N ASN A 241 6.38 20.11 -3.72
CA ASN A 241 7.46 19.75 -4.63
C ASN A 241 8.33 18.58 -4.11
N ASP A 242 7.82 17.82 -3.14
CA ASP A 242 8.51 16.70 -2.47
C ASP A 242 9.78 17.06 -1.68
N GLU A 243 10.12 18.34 -1.52
CA GLU A 243 11.18 18.78 -0.61
C GLU A 243 10.80 18.49 0.85
N VAL A 244 11.72 17.85 1.59
CA VAL A 244 11.56 17.53 3.01
C VAL A 244 12.42 18.47 3.83
N ILE A 245 11.80 19.18 4.77
CA ILE A 245 12.49 20.07 5.70
C ILE A 245 12.42 19.45 7.09
N SER A 246 13.57 19.11 7.65
CA SER A 246 13.70 18.54 8.99
C SER A 246 13.55 19.62 10.08
N ASN A 247 13.26 19.19 11.31
CA ASN A 247 13.19 20.03 12.51
C ASN A 247 12.08 21.10 12.52
N VAL A 248 10.98 20.87 11.79
CA VAL A 248 9.81 21.77 11.77
C VAL A 248 8.82 21.43 12.88
N TYR A 249 8.73 20.15 13.25
CA TYR A 249 7.87 19.67 14.34
C TYR A 249 8.72 18.98 15.42
N PRO A 250 8.24 18.89 16.67
CA PRO A 250 8.88 18.07 17.68
C PRO A 250 8.91 16.60 17.27
N LYS A 251 10.06 15.93 17.44
CA LYS A 251 10.21 14.48 17.19
C LYS A 251 9.52 13.71 18.33
N ILE A 252 8.62 12.79 17.97
CA ILE A 252 7.85 11.98 18.93
C ILE A 252 8.26 10.51 18.87
N ILE A 253 8.68 10.05 17.70
CA ILE A 253 9.06 8.66 17.45
C ILE A 253 10.49 8.62 16.93
N ASP A 254 11.20 7.56 17.30
CA ASP A 254 12.53 7.30 16.77
C ASP A 254 12.52 6.83 15.30
N ASP A 255 13.57 7.18 14.56
CA ASP A 255 13.67 6.92 13.13
C ASP A 255 13.63 5.41 12.84
N GLU A 256 14.23 4.58 13.71
CA GLU A 256 14.25 3.13 13.57
C GLU A 256 12.85 2.53 13.75
N LEU A 257 12.10 3.01 14.75
CA LEU A 257 10.74 2.54 15.03
C LEU A 257 9.78 2.92 13.89
N PHE A 258 9.92 4.14 13.35
CA PHE A 258 9.12 4.61 12.21
C PHE A 258 9.42 3.83 10.92
N LEU A 259 10.70 3.59 10.63
CA LEU A 259 11.11 2.82 9.45
C LEU A 259 10.65 1.36 9.55
N THR A 260 10.77 0.75 10.72
CA THR A 260 10.32 -0.63 10.97
C THR A 260 8.81 -0.76 10.74
N ALA A 261 8.02 0.15 11.30
CA ALA A 261 6.57 0.15 11.12
C ALA A 261 6.15 0.37 9.65
N ASN A 262 6.80 1.29 8.93
CA ASN A 262 6.48 1.52 7.51
C ASN A 262 6.84 0.32 6.62
N ARG A 263 8.00 -0.33 6.85
CA ARG A 263 8.37 -1.57 6.15
C ARG A 263 7.35 -2.68 6.36
N MET A 264 6.87 -2.85 7.60
CA MET A 264 5.81 -3.81 7.93
C MET A 264 4.51 -3.48 7.18
N MET A 265 4.13 -2.20 7.10
CA MET A 265 2.92 -1.77 6.40
C MET A 265 3.01 -1.92 4.86
N ASP A 266 4.15 -1.59 4.26
CA ASP A 266 4.33 -1.72 2.81
C ASP A 266 4.31 -3.19 2.37
N THR A 267 4.81 -4.08 3.21
CA THR A 267 4.70 -5.54 3.03
C THR A 267 3.24 -6.02 3.02
N VAL A 268 2.35 -5.36 3.77
CA VAL A 268 0.91 -5.67 3.83
C VAL A 268 0.13 -5.06 2.66
N MET A 269 0.53 -3.89 2.15
CA MET A 269 -0.14 -3.22 1.03
C MET A 269 0.08 -3.91 -0.32
N THR A 270 1.23 -4.55 -0.53
CA THR A 270 1.47 -5.39 -1.71
C THR A 270 0.53 -6.61 -1.80
N ASP A 271 -0.09 -7.01 -0.69
CA ASP A 271 -1.00 -8.15 -0.61
C ASP A 271 -2.48 -7.79 -0.91
N LYS A 272 -2.81 -6.50 -1.11
CA LYS A 272 -4.22 -6.01 -1.25
C LYS A 272 -4.70 -5.70 -2.68
N LYS A 273 -3.99 -6.07 -3.74
CA LYS A 273 -4.60 -6.04 -5.09
C LYS A 273 -5.58 -7.21 -5.25
N LYS A 274 -6.77 -7.09 -4.69
CA LYS A 274 -7.93 -7.92 -5.06
C LYS A 274 -8.39 -7.51 -6.47
N PRO A 275 -8.63 -8.45 -7.40
CA PRO A 275 -9.30 -8.13 -8.65
C PRO A 275 -10.79 -7.83 -8.41
N ALA A 276 -11.27 -6.77 -9.06
CA ALA A 276 -12.67 -6.41 -9.33
C ALA A 276 -13.57 -6.05 -8.12
N GLU A 277 -13.45 -4.80 -7.66
CA GLU A 277 -14.64 -3.98 -7.44
C GLU A 277 -15.37 -3.82 -8.79
N ASP A 278 -16.69 -3.70 -8.74
CA ASP A 278 -17.65 -3.66 -9.87
C ASP A 278 -18.08 -5.02 -10.47
N LEU A 279 -18.82 -5.80 -9.67
CA LEU A 279 -20.01 -6.42 -10.26
C LEU A 279 -21.01 -5.28 -10.51
N LEU A 280 -20.97 -4.70 -11.71
CA LEU A 280 -22.06 -3.89 -12.25
C LEU A 280 -23.33 -4.74 -12.15
N LEU A 281 -24.19 -4.42 -11.17
CA LEU A 281 -25.46 -5.09 -10.96
C LEU A 281 -26.43 -4.63 -12.05
N GLU A 282 -26.32 -5.18 -13.26
CA GLU A 282 -27.36 -5.00 -14.27
C GLU A 282 -28.70 -5.51 -13.71
N PRO A 283 -29.74 -4.65 -13.57
CA PRO A 283 -31.00 -5.04 -12.93
C PRO A 283 -31.69 -6.23 -13.60
N SER A 284 -31.49 -6.41 -14.90
CA SER A 284 -31.99 -7.55 -15.70
C SER A 284 -31.39 -8.88 -15.24
N VAL A 285 -30.08 -8.93 -15.06
CA VAL A 285 -29.33 -10.13 -14.66
C VAL A 285 -29.64 -10.49 -13.20
N VAL A 286 -29.76 -9.50 -12.32
CA VAL A 286 -30.17 -9.71 -10.93
C VAL A 286 -31.57 -10.35 -10.87
N LYS A 287 -32.55 -9.83 -11.63
CA LYS A 287 -33.90 -10.41 -11.72
C LYS A 287 -33.88 -11.85 -12.24
N GLN A 288 -33.06 -12.14 -13.24
CA GLN A 288 -32.86 -13.48 -13.76
C GLN A 288 -32.30 -14.43 -12.70
N ILE A 289 -31.31 -14.00 -11.91
CA ILE A 289 -30.70 -14.79 -10.83
C ILE A 289 -31.75 -15.16 -9.76
N PHE A 290 -32.57 -14.19 -9.33
CA PHE A 290 -33.61 -14.45 -8.32
C PHE A 290 -34.70 -15.39 -8.85
N SER A 291 -35.18 -15.18 -10.09
CA SER A 291 -36.17 -16.07 -10.71
C SER A 291 -35.67 -17.51 -10.88
N LEU A 292 -34.43 -17.68 -11.33
CA LEU A 292 -33.81 -19.02 -11.46
C LEU A 292 -33.65 -19.67 -10.08
N SER A 293 -33.29 -18.92 -9.05
CA SER A 293 -33.22 -19.46 -7.69
C SER A 293 -34.59 -19.84 -7.12
N GLU A 294 -35.65 -19.09 -7.44
CA GLU A 294 -37.01 -19.41 -7.01
C GLU A 294 -37.54 -20.71 -7.65
N SER A 295 -37.18 -20.93 -8.92
CA SER A 295 -37.49 -22.18 -9.65
C SER A 295 -36.78 -23.43 -9.10
N GLY A 296 -35.95 -23.28 -8.06
CA GLY A 296 -35.30 -24.38 -7.35
C GLY A 296 -33.94 -24.79 -7.91
N LEU A 297 -33.39 -24.04 -8.88
CA LEU A 297 -32.06 -24.32 -9.42
C LEU A 297 -30.97 -23.96 -8.39
N GLY A 298 -30.03 -24.87 -8.20
CA GLY A 298 -28.84 -24.61 -7.40
C GLY A 298 -27.92 -23.57 -8.05
N SER A 299 -27.17 -22.81 -7.23
CA SER A 299 -26.31 -21.71 -7.68
C SER A 299 -25.30 -22.08 -8.77
N GLY A 300 -24.77 -23.31 -8.76
CA GLY A 300 -23.89 -23.81 -9.83
C GLY A 300 -24.60 -24.03 -11.18
N ALA A 301 -25.89 -24.37 -11.16
CA ALA A 301 -26.71 -24.51 -12.36
C ALA A 301 -27.22 -23.16 -12.89
N ILE A 302 -27.30 -22.15 -12.02
CA ILE A 302 -27.61 -20.76 -12.38
C ILE A 302 -26.46 -20.17 -13.19
N VAL A 303 -25.20 -20.35 -12.75
CA VAL A 303 -24.01 -19.83 -13.45
C VAL A 303 -23.93 -20.26 -14.91
N LYS A 304 -24.31 -21.52 -15.21
CA LYS A 304 -24.31 -22.05 -16.58
C LYS A 304 -25.31 -21.36 -17.52
N ARG A 305 -26.27 -20.61 -16.98
CA ARG A 305 -27.34 -19.90 -17.71
C ARG A 305 -27.12 -18.39 -17.76
N LEU A 306 -26.03 -17.90 -17.18
CA LEU A 306 -25.65 -16.49 -17.16
C LEU A 306 -24.55 -16.20 -18.21
N PRO A 307 -24.34 -14.92 -18.59
CA PRO A 307 -23.23 -14.52 -19.44
C PRO A 307 -21.86 -14.96 -18.89
N LYS A 308 -20.83 -15.04 -19.75
CA LYS A 308 -19.46 -15.38 -19.34
C LYS A 308 -18.94 -14.37 -18.30
N GLY A 309 -18.30 -14.86 -17.23
CA GLY A 309 -17.74 -14.05 -16.15
C GLY A 309 -18.42 -14.22 -14.78
N TRP A 310 -19.55 -14.93 -14.73
CA TRP A 310 -20.23 -15.24 -13.47
C TRP A 310 -19.65 -16.49 -12.81
N SER A 311 -19.50 -16.43 -11.48
CA SER A 311 -19.09 -17.56 -10.64
C SER A 311 -20.20 -17.90 -9.65
N THR A 312 -20.17 -19.11 -9.10
CA THR A 312 -21.14 -19.54 -8.07
C THR A 312 -21.10 -18.61 -6.86
N VAL A 313 -19.92 -18.07 -6.55
CA VAL A 313 -19.71 -17.10 -5.47
C VAL A 313 -20.38 -15.77 -5.78
N ASN A 314 -20.25 -15.26 -7.01
CA ASN A 314 -20.88 -14.00 -7.42
C ASN A 314 -22.41 -14.10 -7.41
N VAL A 315 -22.97 -15.22 -7.88
CA VAL A 315 -24.43 -15.48 -7.82
C VAL A 315 -24.93 -15.49 -6.38
N LEU A 316 -24.22 -16.17 -5.46
CA LEU A 316 -24.59 -16.21 -4.05
C LEU A 316 -24.46 -14.86 -3.34
N ARG A 317 -23.51 -14.02 -3.77
CA ARG A 317 -23.39 -12.63 -3.27
C ARG A 317 -24.60 -11.80 -3.68
N VAL A 318 -24.99 -11.84 -4.95
CA VAL A 318 -26.18 -11.12 -5.46
C VAL A 318 -27.45 -11.54 -4.72
N LEU A 319 -27.64 -12.84 -4.47
CA LEU A 319 -28.82 -13.36 -3.75
C LEU A 319 -28.91 -12.91 -2.28
N ARG A 320 -27.81 -12.42 -1.69
CA ARG A 320 -27.72 -11.99 -0.28
C ARG A 320 -27.49 -10.49 -0.10
N ASP A 321 -27.23 -9.76 -1.17
CA ASP A 321 -26.94 -8.33 -1.08
C ASP A 321 -28.24 -7.56 -0.83
N LYS A 322 -28.37 -6.92 0.34
CA LYS A 322 -29.54 -6.10 0.68
C LYS A 322 -29.70 -4.88 -0.24
N LYS A 323 -28.63 -4.45 -0.91
CA LYS A 323 -28.69 -3.35 -1.86
C LYS A 323 -29.65 -3.61 -3.02
N VAL A 324 -29.92 -4.87 -3.38
CA VAL A 324 -30.90 -5.19 -4.44
C VAL A 324 -32.33 -4.81 -4.05
N VAL A 325 -32.63 -4.82 -2.75
CA VAL A 325 -33.92 -4.38 -2.18
C VAL A 325 -33.93 -2.87 -2.01
N GLU A 326 -32.83 -2.28 -1.51
CA GLU A 326 -32.68 -0.82 -1.37
C GLU A 326 -32.80 -0.10 -2.72
N MET A 327 -32.23 -0.67 -3.78
CA MET A 327 -32.31 -0.17 -5.16
C MET A 327 -33.61 -0.57 -5.87
N LYS A 328 -34.56 -1.23 -5.18
CA LYS A 328 -35.86 -1.68 -5.71
C LYS A 328 -35.75 -2.58 -6.96
N ILE A 329 -34.67 -3.34 -7.08
CA ILE A 329 -34.48 -4.30 -8.19
C ILE A 329 -35.34 -5.55 -7.95
N ILE A 330 -35.46 -5.98 -6.70
CA ILE A 330 -36.26 -7.11 -6.20
C ILE A 330 -37.11 -6.65 -5.00
N ASP A 331 -38.31 -7.21 -4.84
CA ASP A 331 -39.17 -6.95 -3.68
C ASP A 331 -38.68 -7.69 -2.43
N ASN A 332 -38.94 -7.10 -1.25
CA ASN A 332 -38.48 -7.67 0.02
C ASN A 332 -39.01 -9.11 0.25
N LEU A 333 -40.22 -9.40 -0.20
CA LEU A 333 -40.87 -10.70 0.00
C LEU A 333 -40.18 -11.81 -0.81
N THR A 334 -39.79 -11.53 -2.06
CA THR A 334 -38.98 -12.43 -2.90
C THR A 334 -37.56 -12.59 -2.35
N PHE A 335 -36.95 -11.50 -1.88
CA PHE A 335 -35.62 -11.55 -1.26
C PHE A 335 -35.60 -12.43 -0.01
N GLU A 336 -36.59 -12.29 0.87
CA GLU A 336 -36.71 -13.09 2.09
C GLU A 336 -37.01 -14.56 1.78
N ARG A 337 -37.91 -14.86 0.83
CA ARG A 337 -38.22 -16.25 0.41
C ARG A 337 -36.99 -16.98 -0.12
N VAL A 338 -36.22 -16.34 -0.99
CA VAL A 338 -35.01 -16.95 -1.55
C VAL A 338 -33.94 -17.13 -0.46
N ASN A 339 -33.76 -16.17 0.43
CA ASN A 339 -32.80 -16.29 1.52
C ASN A 339 -33.20 -17.31 2.60
N ALA A 340 -34.49 -17.48 2.85
CA ALA A 340 -35.01 -18.54 3.71
C ALA A 340 -34.69 -19.93 3.11
N LYS A 341 -34.94 -20.14 1.81
CA LYS A 341 -34.56 -21.39 1.10
C LYS A 341 -33.06 -21.64 1.13
N LEU A 342 -32.23 -20.61 0.91
CA LEU A 342 -30.77 -20.72 1.00
C LEU A 342 -30.29 -21.06 2.43
N THR A 343 -31.02 -20.61 3.45
CA THR A 343 -30.69 -20.87 4.85
C THR A 343 -31.11 -22.28 5.26
N ALA A 344 -32.30 -22.74 4.84
CA ALA A 344 -32.79 -24.09 5.05
C ALA A 344 -31.88 -25.16 4.40
N ASN A 345 -31.37 -24.90 3.20
CA ASN A 345 -30.48 -25.82 2.48
C ASN A 345 -29.03 -25.86 3.02
N GLY A 346 -28.75 -25.27 4.19
CA GLY A 346 -27.41 -25.22 4.79
C GLY A 346 -26.38 -24.40 4.01
N VAL A 347 -26.81 -23.63 2.99
CA VAL A 347 -25.94 -22.75 2.19
C VAL A 347 -25.58 -21.49 2.97
N ALA A 348 -26.43 -21.06 3.92
CA ALA A 348 -26.14 -19.96 4.85
C ALA A 348 -24.89 -20.19 5.72
N ASN A 349 -24.64 -21.44 6.13
CA ASN A 349 -23.45 -21.79 6.92
C ASN A 349 -22.16 -21.82 6.10
N ARG A 350 -22.25 -21.83 4.77
CA ARG A 350 -21.10 -21.68 3.87
C ARG A 350 -20.71 -20.21 3.70
N ILE A 351 -21.69 -19.31 3.56
CA ILE A 351 -21.44 -17.90 3.23
C ILE A 351 -21.06 -17.05 4.46
N ARG A 352 -21.59 -17.35 5.66
CA ARG A 352 -21.19 -16.63 6.89
C ARG A 352 -19.71 -16.79 7.26
N LYS A 353 -19.01 -17.71 6.60
CA LYS A 353 -17.57 -17.95 6.80
C LYS A 353 -16.71 -17.54 5.58
N ASP A 354 -17.33 -17.03 4.51
CA ASP A 354 -16.66 -16.52 3.29
C ASP A 354 -16.73 -14.98 3.16
N VAL A 355 -17.51 -14.31 4.04
CA VAL A 355 -17.36 -12.88 4.33
C VAL A 355 -16.09 -12.76 5.15
N THR A 356 -14.97 -12.50 4.47
CA THR A 356 -13.67 -12.12 5.07
C THR A 356 -13.43 -12.79 6.41
N ILE A 357 -12.82 -13.97 6.40
CA ILE A 357 -11.97 -14.34 7.53
C ILE A 357 -11.09 -13.12 7.76
N ALA A 358 -11.36 -12.38 8.84
CA ALA A 358 -10.44 -11.44 9.39
C ALA A 358 -9.15 -12.23 9.57
N GLN A 359 -8.11 -11.91 8.80
CA GLN A 359 -6.77 -12.45 9.03
C GLN A 359 -6.25 -12.05 10.43
N ASP A 360 -6.98 -11.18 11.13
CA ASP A 360 -6.59 -10.52 12.37
C ASP A 360 -6.92 -11.33 13.65
N ASP A 361 -7.75 -12.37 13.58
CA ASP A 361 -8.17 -13.11 14.80
C ASP A 361 -7.46 -14.47 14.99
N TYR A 362 -6.65 -14.97 14.03
CA TYR A 362 -5.88 -16.23 14.19
C TYR A 362 -4.74 -16.46 13.18
N ILE A 363 -3.60 -17.01 13.65
CA ILE A 363 -2.45 -17.37 12.80
C ILE A 363 -2.70 -18.70 12.10
N THR A 364 -3.12 -18.67 10.83
CA THR A 364 -3.44 -19.87 10.07
C THR A 364 -2.25 -20.65 9.50
N ASN A 365 -1.07 -20.01 9.44
CA ASN A 365 0.17 -20.53 8.83
C ASN A 365 1.39 -20.16 9.69
N LEU A 366 2.15 -21.16 10.12
CA LEU A 366 3.42 -21.02 10.87
C LEU A 366 4.63 -20.80 9.96
N PHE A 367 4.57 -21.20 8.68
CA PHE A 367 5.68 -21.14 7.73
C PHE A 367 5.46 -20.19 6.53
N PRO A 368 4.94 -18.97 6.71
CA PRO A 368 4.74 -18.07 5.59
C PRO A 368 6.08 -17.63 5.01
N ARG A 369 6.18 -17.68 3.68
CA ARG A 369 7.37 -17.35 2.88
C ARG A 369 8.60 -18.24 3.08
N ILE A 370 8.66 -19.03 4.16
CA ILE A 370 9.72 -20.03 4.42
C ILE A 370 9.39 -21.35 3.71
N LEU A 371 8.11 -21.77 3.68
CA LEU A 371 7.68 -22.97 2.95
C LEU A 371 7.67 -22.71 1.43
N LYS A 372 8.39 -23.55 0.67
CA LYS A 372 8.62 -23.48 -0.78
C LYS A 372 8.32 -24.80 -1.46
N CYS A 373 7.97 -24.74 -2.74
CA CYS A 373 7.80 -25.93 -3.57
C CYS A 373 9.16 -26.56 -3.91
N GLY A 374 9.34 -27.85 -3.63
CA GLY A 374 10.55 -28.60 -3.97
C GLY A 374 10.77 -28.79 -5.48
N CYS A 375 9.69 -28.82 -6.28
CA CYS A 375 9.80 -28.99 -7.74
C CYS A 375 10.29 -27.74 -8.49
N CYS A 376 9.89 -26.54 -8.08
CA CYS A 376 10.17 -25.31 -8.84
C CYS A 376 10.71 -24.14 -8.00
N GLY A 377 10.92 -24.33 -6.69
CA GLY A 377 11.33 -23.28 -5.75
C GLY A 377 10.28 -22.20 -5.49
N GLY A 378 9.12 -22.28 -6.13
CA GLY A 378 8.06 -21.27 -6.04
C GLY A 378 7.43 -21.13 -4.66
N ASN A 379 6.86 -19.95 -4.40
CA ASN A 379 6.05 -19.69 -3.21
C ASN A 379 4.80 -20.55 -3.17
N ILE A 380 4.25 -20.71 -1.98
CA ILE A 380 3.07 -21.52 -1.71
C ILE A 380 1.88 -20.63 -1.35
N ALA A 381 0.69 -21.04 -1.79
CA ALA A 381 -0.59 -20.56 -1.30
C ALA A 381 -1.28 -21.63 -0.44
N ILE A 382 -2.04 -21.19 0.56
CA ILE A 382 -2.89 -22.08 1.36
C ILE A 382 -4.32 -21.94 0.86
N HIS A 383 -4.91 -23.08 0.50
CA HIS A 383 -6.28 -23.19 0.04
C HIS A 383 -7.12 -24.02 1.01
N TYR A 384 -8.41 -23.76 1.04
CA TYR A 384 -9.35 -24.54 1.84
C TYR A 384 -10.21 -25.39 0.91
N ASN A 385 -10.37 -26.67 1.24
CA ASN A 385 -11.35 -27.51 0.55
C ASN A 385 -12.78 -27.20 1.06
N HIS A 386 -13.79 -27.86 0.48
CA HIS A 386 -15.20 -27.73 0.89
C HIS A 386 -15.47 -28.08 2.36
N VAL A 387 -14.61 -28.88 2.98
CA VAL A 387 -14.67 -29.32 4.38
C VAL A 387 -13.77 -28.44 5.28
N ARG A 388 -13.21 -27.34 4.75
CA ARG A 388 -12.31 -26.39 5.44
C ARG A 388 -10.97 -26.97 5.90
N THR A 389 -10.58 -28.11 5.34
CA THR A 389 -9.22 -28.62 5.48
C THR A 389 -8.27 -27.76 4.67
N LYS A 390 -7.15 -27.35 5.28
CA LYS A 390 -6.11 -26.53 4.66
C LYS A 390 -5.21 -27.37 3.76
N TYR A 391 -4.95 -26.90 2.55
CA TYR A 391 -4.02 -27.49 1.59
C TYR A 391 -2.97 -26.49 1.14
N VAL A 392 -1.76 -26.97 0.96
CA VAL A 392 -0.62 -26.29 0.39
C VAL A 392 -0.65 -26.48 -1.12
N ILE A 393 -0.63 -25.37 -1.88
CA ILE A 393 -0.60 -25.36 -3.35
C ILE A 393 0.55 -24.48 -3.82
N CYS A 394 1.33 -24.95 -4.80
CA CYS A 394 2.37 -24.14 -5.43
C CYS A 394 1.76 -22.98 -6.24
N ARG A 395 2.16 -21.73 -5.97
CA ARG A 395 1.68 -20.55 -6.73
C ARG A 395 2.09 -20.58 -8.19
N THR A 396 3.29 -21.08 -8.50
CA THR A 396 3.74 -21.22 -9.90
C THR A 396 2.88 -22.22 -10.68
N ARG A 397 2.36 -23.27 -10.03
CA ARG A 397 1.37 -24.18 -10.62
C ARG A 397 0.02 -23.48 -10.80
N GLU A 398 -0.43 -22.79 -9.77
CA GLU A 398 -1.74 -22.17 -9.74
C GLU A 398 -1.88 -21.03 -10.75
N GLU A 399 -1.01 -20.02 -10.64
CA GLU A 399 -1.05 -18.77 -11.37
C GLU A 399 -0.39 -18.89 -12.76
N LYS A 400 0.74 -19.59 -12.84
CA LYS A 400 1.58 -19.63 -14.06
C LYS A 400 1.49 -20.93 -14.86
N LYS A 401 0.83 -21.98 -14.34
CA LYS A 401 0.70 -23.31 -14.99
C LYS A 401 2.03 -23.94 -15.43
N ARG A 402 3.13 -23.65 -14.72
CA ARG A 402 4.51 -24.11 -15.05
C ARG A 402 5.11 -25.06 -14.00
N CYS A 403 4.28 -25.72 -13.20
CA CYS A 403 4.74 -26.64 -12.17
C CYS A 403 3.67 -27.71 -11.92
N ASP A 404 4.10 -28.96 -11.71
CA ASP A 404 3.22 -30.11 -11.52
C ASP A 404 3.13 -30.58 -10.06
N ALA A 405 3.60 -29.74 -9.13
CA ALA A 405 3.59 -30.07 -7.70
C ALA A 405 2.18 -30.39 -7.19
N LYS A 406 2.03 -31.53 -6.53
CA LYS A 406 0.78 -32.02 -5.94
C LYS A 406 0.39 -31.20 -4.70
N SER A 407 -0.91 -31.04 -4.47
CA SER A 407 -1.45 -30.37 -3.29
C SER A 407 -1.43 -31.30 -2.08
N ILE A 408 -1.03 -30.78 -0.92
CA ILE A 408 -0.88 -31.57 0.31
C ILE A 408 -1.65 -30.91 1.44
N GLN A 409 -2.21 -31.70 2.34
CA GLN A 409 -2.84 -31.18 3.56
C GLN A 409 -1.79 -30.47 4.45
N TYR A 410 -2.03 -29.20 4.78
CA TYR A 410 -1.09 -28.36 5.52
C TYR A 410 -0.79 -28.89 6.92
N THR A 411 -1.78 -29.48 7.61
CA THR A 411 -1.60 -30.02 8.97
C THR A 411 -0.59 -31.17 9.01
N ARG A 412 -0.44 -31.95 7.92
CA ARG A 412 0.57 -33.00 7.82
C ARG A 412 1.99 -32.43 7.80
N ILE A 413 2.18 -31.28 7.16
CA ILE A 413 3.49 -30.62 7.13
C ILE A 413 3.73 -29.93 8.47
N GLU A 414 2.74 -29.21 8.99
CA GLU A 414 2.85 -28.43 10.22
C GLU A 414 3.18 -29.28 11.45
N LYS A 415 2.43 -30.36 11.70
CA LYS A 415 2.66 -31.26 12.84
C LYS A 415 4.06 -31.85 12.83
N ASN A 416 4.49 -32.38 11.67
CA ASN A 416 5.74 -33.13 11.57
C ASN A 416 6.98 -32.23 11.63
N ILE A 417 6.92 -31.02 11.04
CA ILE A 417 8.02 -30.06 11.19
C ILE A 417 8.20 -29.67 12.66
N LEU A 418 7.10 -29.37 13.37
CA LEU A 418 7.14 -28.98 14.78
C LEU A 418 7.71 -30.10 15.66
N SER A 419 7.27 -31.34 15.45
CA SER A 419 7.78 -32.49 16.21
C SER A 419 9.28 -32.72 16.06
N VAL A 420 9.86 -32.33 14.93
CA VAL A 420 11.29 -32.48 14.67
C VAL A 420 12.05 -31.32 15.26
N VAL A 421 11.61 -30.08 14.98
CA VAL A 421 12.30 -28.88 15.46
C VAL A 421 12.35 -28.81 16.99
N MET A 422 11.32 -29.30 17.68
CA MET A 422 11.30 -29.36 19.15
C MET A 422 12.29 -30.37 19.75
N ASN A 423 12.71 -31.38 18.98
CA ASN A 423 13.62 -32.42 19.43
C ASN A 423 15.08 -32.20 18.98
N VAL A 424 15.37 -31.14 18.21
CA VAL A 424 16.72 -30.82 17.76
C VAL A 424 17.43 -29.98 18.81
N ASP A 425 18.57 -30.48 19.31
CA ASP A 425 19.47 -29.73 20.19
C ASP A 425 20.31 -28.73 19.38
N PHE A 426 19.79 -27.52 19.22
CA PHE A 426 20.46 -26.42 18.51
C PHE A 426 21.79 -25.98 19.16
N GLY A 427 22.02 -26.34 20.43
CA GLY A 427 23.28 -26.07 21.14
C GLY A 427 24.47 -26.80 20.54
N LYS A 428 24.29 -28.02 20.01
CA LYS A 428 25.32 -28.79 19.29
C LYS A 428 25.47 -28.40 17.83
N VAL A 429 24.43 -27.80 17.23
CA VAL A 429 24.43 -27.37 15.82
C VAL A 429 25.18 -26.06 15.61
N LEU A 430 25.35 -25.26 16.67
CA LEU A 430 25.88 -23.89 16.61
C LEU A 430 27.25 -23.69 17.31
N SER A 431 27.76 -24.69 18.04
CA SER A 431 28.83 -24.48 19.04
C SER A 431 30.28 -24.56 18.56
N GLU A 432 30.61 -24.81 17.29
CA GLU A 432 32.03 -24.94 16.87
C GLU A 432 32.63 -23.71 16.17
N ASP A 433 31.86 -22.65 15.90
CA ASP A 433 32.28 -21.60 14.94
C ASP A 433 32.34 -20.17 15.52
N SER A 434 32.03 -19.99 16.81
CA SER A 434 31.92 -18.67 17.45
C SER A 434 33.21 -17.84 17.37
N THR A 435 34.38 -18.46 17.56
CA THR A 435 35.66 -17.74 17.63
C THR A 435 36.18 -17.23 16.29
N LYS A 436 35.82 -17.87 15.16
CA LYS A 436 36.13 -17.36 13.81
C LYS A 436 35.09 -16.34 13.34
N LYS A 437 33.80 -16.57 13.65
CA LYS A 437 32.69 -15.67 13.29
C LYS A 437 32.82 -14.30 13.93
N ASP A 438 33.25 -14.21 15.18
CA ASP A 438 33.42 -12.92 15.86
C ASP A 438 34.50 -12.05 15.19
N LYS A 439 35.62 -12.66 14.75
CA LYS A 439 36.69 -11.93 14.04
C LYS A 439 36.25 -11.44 12.66
N VAL A 440 35.49 -12.25 11.92
CA VAL A 440 34.96 -11.89 10.60
C VAL A 440 33.87 -10.83 10.72
N LEU A 441 32.98 -10.95 11.70
CA LEU A 441 31.95 -9.95 11.99
C LEU A 441 32.57 -8.60 12.34
N GLU A 442 33.62 -8.60 13.16
CA GLU A 442 34.29 -7.36 13.54
C GLU A 442 35.04 -6.72 12.37
N ALA A 443 35.67 -7.52 11.51
CA ALA A 443 36.29 -7.04 10.26
C ALA A 443 35.25 -6.41 9.31
N LEU A 444 34.09 -7.04 9.12
CA LEU A 444 33.02 -6.53 8.27
C LEU A 444 32.40 -5.24 8.81
N LYS A 445 32.26 -5.10 10.14
CA LYS A 445 31.81 -3.84 10.76
C LYS A 445 32.82 -2.70 10.53
N VAL A 446 34.11 -3.00 10.61
CA VAL A 446 35.17 -2.01 10.32
C VAL A 446 35.10 -1.58 8.86
N GLU A 447 34.93 -2.51 7.93
CA GLU A 447 34.74 -2.22 6.50
C GLU A 447 33.50 -1.37 6.24
N LEU A 448 32.35 -1.71 6.84
CA LEU A 448 31.12 -0.93 6.74
C LEU A 448 31.32 0.51 7.25
N SER A 449 32.08 0.69 8.33
CA SER A 449 32.38 2.01 8.88
C SER A 449 33.26 2.85 7.94
N ALA A 450 34.17 2.22 7.20
CA ALA A 450 35.04 2.87 6.22
C ALA A 450 34.25 3.28 4.97
N LEU A 451 33.41 2.39 4.45
CA LEU A 451 32.54 2.67 3.30
C LEU A 451 31.55 3.81 3.58
N ARG A 452 30.96 3.88 4.78
CA ARG A 452 30.10 5.01 5.20
C ARG A 452 30.85 6.35 5.29
N LYS A 453 32.13 6.33 5.64
CA LYS A 453 32.96 7.55 5.58
C LYS A 453 33.19 7.96 4.13
N GLU A 454 33.45 7.00 3.26
CA GLU A 454 33.65 7.24 1.82
C GLU A 454 32.38 7.79 1.15
N GLU A 455 31.21 7.21 1.43
CA GLU A 455 29.90 7.70 0.96
C GLU A 455 29.70 9.19 1.32
N ASN A 456 30.00 9.56 2.57
CA ASN A 456 29.92 10.96 3.01
C ASN A 456 30.88 11.87 2.24
N THR A 457 32.08 11.40 1.88
CA THR A 457 33.00 12.22 1.08
C THR A 457 32.50 12.46 -0.34
N TYR A 458 31.87 11.47 -0.97
CA TYR A 458 31.24 11.63 -2.28
C TYR A 458 30.05 12.59 -2.18
N GLN A 459 29.21 12.45 -1.16
CA GLN A 459 28.07 13.33 -0.93
C GLN A 459 28.49 14.80 -0.74
N LEU A 460 29.53 15.05 0.05
CA LEU A 460 30.10 16.39 0.25
C LEU A 460 30.60 17.01 -1.05
N LYS A 461 31.35 16.25 -1.86
CA LYS A 461 31.85 16.73 -3.16
C LYS A 461 30.70 17.01 -4.14
N ILE A 462 29.63 16.23 -4.11
CA ILE A 462 28.42 16.47 -4.92
C ILE A 462 27.72 17.76 -4.47
N ASP A 463 27.59 17.97 -3.17
CA ASP A 463 26.92 19.15 -2.61
C ASP A 463 27.71 20.44 -2.85
N GLU A 464 29.04 20.40 -2.81
CA GLU A 464 29.90 21.54 -3.20
C GLU A 464 29.71 21.92 -4.68
N ARG A 465 29.59 20.93 -5.57
CA ARG A 465 29.31 21.18 -6.99
C ARG A 465 27.91 21.75 -7.21
N LYS A 466 26.90 21.23 -6.50
CA LYS A 466 25.53 21.76 -6.54
C LYS A 466 25.44 23.20 -6.01
N LYS A 467 26.11 23.50 -4.89
CA LYS A 467 26.18 24.86 -4.32
C LYS A 467 26.87 25.85 -5.25
N SER A 468 27.87 25.41 -6.01
CA SER A 468 28.53 26.21 -7.04
C SER A 468 27.78 26.25 -8.38
N GLY A 469 26.56 25.71 -8.46
CA GLY A 469 25.71 25.71 -9.65
C GLY A 469 26.23 24.83 -10.79
N LYS A 470 27.22 23.97 -10.55
CA LYS A 470 27.84 23.10 -11.54
C LYS A 470 27.12 21.74 -11.56
N LYS A 471 26.99 21.15 -12.75
CA LYS A 471 26.48 19.77 -12.88
C LYS A 471 27.44 18.78 -12.22
N THR A 472 26.86 17.77 -11.57
CA THR A 472 27.60 16.64 -11.00
C THR A 472 28.19 15.81 -12.15
N SER A 473 29.48 15.46 -12.05
CA SER A 473 30.15 14.65 -13.07
C SER A 473 29.75 13.18 -12.95
N LEU A 474 29.61 12.50 -14.09
CA LEU A 474 29.23 11.08 -14.15
C LEU A 474 30.11 10.17 -13.28
N PRO A 475 31.46 10.31 -13.26
CA PRO A 475 32.31 9.48 -12.40
C PRO A 475 32.06 9.66 -10.89
N LEU A 476 31.52 10.81 -10.47
CA LEU A 476 31.19 11.05 -9.07
C LEU A 476 29.85 10.41 -8.67
N MET A 477 28.93 10.28 -9.62
CA MET A 477 27.66 9.59 -9.40
C MET A 477 27.88 8.08 -9.39
N GLU A 478 28.66 7.57 -10.34
CA GLU A 478 29.04 6.16 -10.43
C GLU A 478 29.80 5.71 -9.17
N GLY A 479 30.81 6.47 -8.72
CA GLY A 479 31.53 6.17 -7.48
C GLY A 479 30.67 6.23 -6.21
N LEU A 480 29.61 7.05 -6.17
CA LEU A 480 28.66 7.04 -5.04
C LEU A 480 27.78 5.78 -5.08
N THR A 481 27.29 5.40 -6.26
CA THR A 481 26.46 4.20 -6.44
C THR A 481 27.24 2.94 -6.10
N ASP A 482 28.50 2.82 -6.55
CA ASP A 482 29.36 1.68 -6.24
C ASP A 482 29.59 1.52 -4.73
N VAL A 483 29.83 2.62 -4.01
CA VAL A 483 29.99 2.60 -2.55
C VAL A 483 28.68 2.23 -1.85
N GLN A 484 27.54 2.69 -2.36
CA GLN A 484 26.21 2.36 -1.81
C GLN A 484 25.87 0.88 -2.00
N ASP A 485 26.14 0.32 -3.17
CA ASP A 485 25.96 -1.10 -3.46
C ASP A 485 26.87 -1.95 -2.55
N ARG A 486 28.13 -1.52 -2.35
CA ARG A 486 29.06 -2.20 -1.44
C ARG A 486 28.62 -2.16 0.02
N ILE A 487 28.05 -1.04 0.47
CA ILE A 487 27.46 -0.91 1.82
C ILE A 487 26.30 -1.89 1.99
N GLU A 488 25.44 -2.04 0.97
CA GLU A 488 24.32 -2.98 1.01
C GLU A 488 24.79 -4.43 1.07
N GLU A 489 25.79 -4.80 0.25
CA GLU A 489 26.44 -6.13 0.28
C GLU A 489 27.05 -6.45 1.66
N THR A 490 27.88 -5.56 2.21
CA THR A 490 28.52 -5.75 3.51
C THR A 490 27.50 -5.82 4.65
N PHE A 491 26.43 -5.01 4.58
CA PHE A 491 25.36 -5.02 5.57
C PHE A 491 24.56 -6.34 5.56
N GLU A 492 24.29 -6.90 4.38
CA GLU A 492 23.70 -8.23 4.28
C GLU A 492 24.59 -9.31 4.89
N GLN A 493 25.90 -9.25 4.66
CA GLN A 493 26.88 -10.20 5.22
C GLN A 493 26.96 -10.10 6.75
N ILE A 494 26.93 -8.90 7.31
CA ILE A 494 26.85 -8.67 8.76
C ILE A 494 25.54 -9.25 9.31
N SER A 495 24.40 -8.97 8.66
CA SER A 495 23.09 -9.44 9.10
C SER A 495 22.99 -10.97 9.10
N ARG A 496 23.60 -11.63 8.12
CA ARG A 496 23.73 -13.10 8.08
C ARG A 496 24.60 -13.63 9.23
N SER A 497 25.59 -12.86 9.65
CA SER A 497 26.58 -13.27 10.66
C SER A 497 26.19 -12.90 12.10
N SER A 498 25.34 -11.90 12.33
CA SER A 498 25.01 -11.34 13.65
C SER A 498 23.84 -12.00 14.39
N THR A 499 23.11 -12.92 13.76
CA THR A 499 21.78 -13.38 14.24
C THR A 499 21.82 -14.72 14.96
N ILE A 500 22.80 -14.97 15.82
CA ILE A 500 22.80 -16.10 16.77
C ILE A 500 23.31 -15.58 18.12
N ASN A 501 22.56 -14.71 18.80
CA ASN A 501 22.93 -14.24 20.14
C ASN A 501 22.07 -14.81 21.27
N GLU A 502 20.94 -15.48 21.00
CA GLU A 502 20.26 -16.33 21.98
C GLU A 502 19.65 -17.53 21.25
N LEU A 503 20.10 -18.73 21.59
CA LEU A 503 19.55 -20.00 21.10
C LEU A 503 18.11 -20.15 21.61
N PRO A 504 17.09 -20.23 20.74
CA PRO A 504 15.71 -20.45 21.19
C PRO A 504 15.56 -21.86 21.77
N THR A 505 15.06 -21.97 23.00
CA THR A 505 14.61 -23.24 23.57
C THR A 505 13.15 -23.49 23.16
N PHE A 506 12.94 -24.58 22.43
CA PHE A 506 11.61 -24.98 21.97
C PHE A 506 10.94 -25.94 22.96
N ASP A 507 10.56 -25.44 24.14
CA ASP A 507 9.80 -26.21 25.14
C ASP A 507 8.32 -25.78 25.14
N TYR A 508 7.57 -26.23 24.14
CA TYR A 508 6.15 -25.89 23.99
C TYR A 508 5.30 -27.13 23.70
N ASP A 509 4.06 -27.15 24.19
CA ASP A 509 3.09 -28.20 23.85
C ASP A 509 2.63 -28.09 22.39
N ILE A 510 2.89 -29.15 21.61
CA ILE A 510 2.50 -29.29 20.21
C ILE A 510 0.98 -29.15 20.04
N ASN A 511 0.17 -29.67 20.96
CA ASN A 511 -1.29 -29.64 20.83
C ASN A 511 -1.83 -28.21 20.95
N CYS A 512 -1.32 -27.45 21.92
CA CYS A 512 -1.63 -26.02 22.07
C CYS A 512 -1.13 -25.19 20.88
N LEU A 513 -0.03 -25.59 20.26
CA LEU A 513 0.54 -24.90 19.10
C LEU A 513 -0.21 -25.20 17.80
N LEU A 514 -0.79 -26.39 17.65
CA LEU A 514 -1.60 -26.77 16.48
C LEU A 514 -2.98 -26.09 16.47
N ASP A 515 -3.48 -25.61 17.61
CA ASP A 515 -4.72 -24.84 17.68
C ASP A 515 -4.52 -23.43 17.06
N PRO A 516 -5.19 -23.10 15.94
CA PRO A 516 -5.10 -21.78 15.33
C PRO A 516 -5.56 -20.64 16.25
N MET A 517 -6.39 -20.91 17.26
CA MET A 517 -6.90 -19.90 18.20
C MET A 517 -5.84 -19.42 19.20
N ASN A 518 -4.74 -20.16 19.37
CA ASN A 518 -3.65 -19.77 20.25
C ASN A 518 -2.67 -18.81 19.54
N VAL A 519 -3.16 -17.59 19.28
CA VAL A 519 -2.49 -16.58 18.45
C VAL A 519 -1.14 -16.16 19.02
N GLU A 520 -1.06 -15.99 20.34
CA GLU A 520 0.14 -15.50 21.03
C GLU A 520 1.28 -16.53 20.98
N LEU A 521 1.00 -17.79 21.34
CA LEU A 521 1.96 -18.88 21.26
C LEU A 521 2.45 -19.11 19.82
N ARG A 522 1.52 -19.11 18.85
CA ARG A 522 1.86 -19.30 17.43
C ARG A 522 2.68 -18.14 16.86
N ALA A 523 2.50 -16.91 17.36
CA ALA A 523 3.31 -15.77 16.96
C ALA A 523 4.75 -15.90 17.47
N LYS A 524 4.92 -16.31 18.73
CA LYS A 524 6.22 -16.53 19.37
C LYS A 524 7.01 -17.62 18.66
N VAL A 525 6.42 -18.80 18.47
CA VAL A 525 7.08 -19.93 17.78
C VAL A 525 7.40 -19.58 16.33
N ARG A 526 6.51 -18.87 15.62
CA ARG A 526 6.80 -18.39 14.26
C ARG A 526 8.01 -17.45 14.21
N LYS A 527 8.19 -16.59 15.20
CA LYS A 527 9.38 -15.73 15.31
C LYS A 527 10.62 -16.60 15.50
N GLU A 528 10.61 -17.52 16.45
CA GLU A 528 11.75 -18.40 16.76
C GLU A 528 12.12 -19.31 15.58
N LEU A 529 11.14 -19.93 14.92
CA LEU A 529 11.35 -20.75 13.72
C LEU A 529 12.05 -19.97 12.60
N LYS A 530 11.76 -18.68 12.45
CA LYS A 530 12.38 -17.81 11.43
C LYS A 530 13.85 -17.50 11.73
N HIS A 531 14.31 -17.61 12.99
CA HIS A 531 15.72 -17.42 13.33
C HIS A 531 16.54 -18.69 13.02
N VAL A 532 15.90 -19.85 13.04
CA VAL A 532 16.57 -21.16 12.91
C VAL A 532 16.50 -21.72 11.49
N ILE A 533 15.35 -21.57 10.83
CA ILE A 533 15.05 -22.19 9.53
C ILE A 533 15.04 -21.12 8.45
N SER A 534 15.91 -21.27 7.45
CA SER A 534 16.03 -20.36 6.31
C SER A 534 14.95 -20.63 5.26
N LYS A 535 14.72 -21.90 4.91
CA LYS A 535 13.70 -22.34 3.97
C LYS A 535 13.26 -23.78 4.29
N VAL A 536 12.01 -24.10 3.99
CA VAL A 536 11.48 -25.47 4.02
C VAL A 536 10.99 -25.82 2.64
N THR A 537 11.48 -26.89 2.05
CA THR A 537 10.98 -27.37 0.76
C THR A 537 10.14 -28.63 0.95
N TYR A 538 9.09 -28.78 0.16
CA TYR A 538 8.27 -30.00 0.16
C TYR A 538 8.10 -30.57 -1.25
N GLN A 539 8.08 -31.88 -1.37
CA GLN A 539 7.87 -32.60 -2.63
C GLN A 539 7.08 -33.88 -2.39
N VAL A 540 6.12 -34.17 -3.29
CA VAL A 540 5.37 -35.44 -3.24
C VAL A 540 5.98 -36.40 -4.23
N ILE A 541 6.36 -37.58 -3.77
CA ILE A 541 6.93 -38.65 -4.59
C ILE A 541 6.13 -39.91 -4.30
N ASP A 542 5.32 -40.31 -5.29
CA ASP A 542 4.41 -41.46 -5.19
C ASP A 542 3.57 -41.46 -3.89
N LYS A 543 3.87 -42.38 -2.96
CA LYS A 543 3.21 -42.55 -1.65
C LYS A 543 3.87 -41.78 -0.50
N TYR A 544 4.92 -40.99 -0.76
CA TYR A 544 5.67 -40.26 0.25
C TYR A 544 5.61 -38.74 0.04
N ILE A 545 5.71 -37.99 1.13
CA ILE A 545 5.92 -36.55 1.15
C ILE A 545 7.30 -36.30 1.75
N LEU A 546 8.21 -35.79 0.95
CA LEU A 546 9.53 -35.35 1.38
C LEU A 546 9.44 -33.89 1.84
N VAL A 547 9.90 -33.60 3.04
CA VAL A 547 10.02 -32.24 3.58
C VAL A 547 11.46 -32.00 4.01
N ARG A 548 12.17 -31.07 3.37
CA ARG A 548 13.55 -30.71 3.75
C ARG A 548 13.56 -29.40 4.52
N LEU A 549 14.16 -29.45 5.71
CA LEU A 549 14.46 -28.30 6.54
C LEU A 549 15.86 -27.80 6.22
N HIS A 550 15.94 -26.57 5.73
CA HIS A 550 17.22 -25.88 5.55
C HIS A 550 17.40 -24.89 6.69
N TYR A 551 18.48 -25.06 7.43
CA TYR A 551 18.87 -24.16 8.49
C TYR A 551 19.67 -22.98 7.92
N TYR A 552 20.00 -22.00 8.75
CA TYR A 552 20.92 -20.93 8.35
C TYR A 552 22.38 -21.40 8.31
N THR A 553 22.69 -22.52 8.95
CA THR A 553 24.00 -23.17 8.85
C THR A 553 23.98 -24.20 7.72
N ASP A 554 25.02 -24.20 6.89
CA ASP A 554 25.18 -25.22 5.84
C ASP A 554 25.67 -26.58 6.38
N VAL A 555 25.91 -26.66 7.69
CA VAL A 555 26.46 -27.83 8.38
C VAL A 555 25.43 -28.92 8.57
N LEU A 556 24.15 -28.58 8.76
CA LEU A 556 23.09 -29.54 9.06
C LEU A 556 21.87 -29.27 8.19
N SER A 557 21.29 -30.33 7.62
CA SER A 557 19.94 -30.30 7.08
C SER A 557 19.16 -31.54 7.49
N HIS A 558 17.85 -31.41 7.64
CA HIS A 558 16.97 -32.53 7.98
C HIS A 558 16.00 -32.80 6.84
N VAL A 559 15.83 -34.08 6.49
CA VAL A 559 14.84 -34.55 5.53
C VAL A 559 13.85 -35.45 6.24
N LEU A 560 12.57 -35.06 6.18
CA LEU A 560 11.45 -35.78 6.77
C LEU A 560 10.68 -36.51 5.69
N ILE A 561 10.39 -37.77 5.92
CA ILE A 561 9.65 -38.62 5.00
C ILE A 561 8.32 -38.98 5.66
N ILE A 562 7.23 -38.45 5.10
CA ILE A 562 5.88 -38.56 5.67
C ILE A 562 5.01 -39.45 4.78
N ASP A 563 4.16 -40.29 5.36
CA ASP A 563 3.21 -41.12 4.61
C ASP A 563 2.12 -40.26 3.93
N ASN A 564 1.90 -40.46 2.63
CA ASN A 564 0.86 -39.79 1.85
C ASN A 564 -0.46 -40.59 1.77
N LYS A 565 -0.57 -41.79 2.34
CA LYS A 565 -1.80 -42.60 2.31
C LYS A 565 -3.01 -41.89 2.94
N ARG A 566 -4.23 -42.29 2.54
CA ARG A 566 -5.49 -41.81 3.16
C ARG A 566 -5.52 -42.29 4.62
N GLY A 567 -5.66 -41.35 5.56
CA GLY A 567 -5.56 -41.63 7.00
C GLY A 567 -4.13 -41.65 7.57
N GLY A 568 -3.11 -41.65 6.70
CA GLY A 568 -1.72 -41.45 7.10
C GLY A 568 -1.37 -39.97 7.33
N GLY A 569 -0.11 -39.70 7.66
CA GLY A 569 0.40 -38.36 7.90
C GLY A 569 1.44 -38.25 9.01
N ASP A 570 1.95 -39.36 9.53
CA ASP A 570 3.06 -39.39 10.48
C ASP A 570 4.40 -39.62 9.76
N ILE A 571 5.49 -39.30 10.44
CA ILE A 571 6.86 -39.49 9.94
C ILE A 571 7.15 -40.99 9.88
N ILE A 572 7.60 -41.46 8.72
CA ILE A 572 8.08 -42.82 8.51
C ILE A 572 9.57 -42.91 8.85
N SER A 573 10.36 -41.94 8.38
CA SER A 573 11.79 -41.88 8.64
C SER A 573 12.29 -40.43 8.62
N GLN A 574 13.32 -40.16 9.41
CA GLN A 574 13.99 -38.88 9.52
C GLN A 574 15.47 -39.08 9.18
N ILE A 575 15.96 -38.29 8.24
CA ILE A 575 17.35 -38.32 7.81
C ILE A 575 17.99 -37.00 8.22
N ALA A 576 19.11 -37.08 8.93
CA ALA A 576 19.93 -35.94 9.27
C ALA A 576 21.18 -35.95 8.36
N ILE A 577 21.44 -34.84 7.68
CA ILE A 577 22.55 -34.71 6.74
C ILE A 577 23.51 -33.68 7.33
N TYR A 578 24.70 -34.13 7.72
CA TYR A 578 25.76 -33.30 8.26
C TYR A 578 26.85 -33.11 7.21
N THR A 579 27.26 -31.86 6.93
CA THR A 579 28.34 -31.55 5.98
C THR A 579 29.44 -30.77 6.70
N LYS A 580 30.66 -31.32 6.75
CA LYS A 580 31.84 -30.70 7.37
C LYS A 580 33.08 -30.98 6.52
N ASP A 581 33.86 -29.94 6.21
CA ASP A 581 35.18 -30.04 5.57
C ASP A 581 35.24 -30.99 4.36
N SER A 582 34.26 -30.89 3.43
CA SER A 582 34.11 -31.75 2.23
C SER A 582 33.69 -33.21 2.47
N THR A 583 33.23 -33.53 3.69
CA THR A 583 32.61 -34.81 4.04
C THR A 583 31.14 -34.62 4.40
N THR A 584 30.26 -35.40 3.78
CA THR A 584 28.82 -35.44 4.05
C THR A 584 28.45 -36.77 4.71
N ILE A 585 27.80 -36.70 5.87
CA ILE A 585 27.33 -37.82 6.66
C ILE A 585 25.80 -37.82 6.65
N TYR A 586 25.21 -38.88 6.11
CA TYR A 586 23.78 -39.15 6.13
C TYR A 586 23.47 -40.07 7.30
N THR A 587 22.76 -39.59 8.31
CA THR A 587 22.33 -40.37 9.47
C THR A 587 20.86 -40.74 9.33
N THR A 588 20.57 -42.04 9.29
CA THR A 588 19.22 -42.60 9.36
C THR A 588 19.00 -43.27 10.72
N PRO A 589 17.76 -43.69 11.07
CA PRO A 589 17.50 -44.39 12.33
C PRO A 589 18.28 -45.71 12.50
N SER A 590 18.65 -46.39 11.41
CA SER A 590 19.30 -47.70 11.45
C SER A 590 20.79 -47.70 11.05
N PHE A 591 21.25 -46.72 10.27
CA PHE A 591 22.65 -46.65 9.82
C PHE A 591 23.07 -45.22 9.49
N ALA A 592 24.38 -44.97 9.41
CA ALA A 592 24.94 -43.77 8.82
C ALA A 592 25.74 -44.08 7.56
N LEU A 593 25.74 -43.15 6.60
CA LEU A 593 26.53 -43.23 5.38
C LEU A 593 27.45 -42.01 5.30
N THR A 594 28.75 -42.23 5.23
CA THR A 594 29.75 -41.17 5.13
C THR A 594 30.29 -41.11 3.71
N THR A 595 30.41 -39.90 3.17
CA THR A 595 30.85 -39.65 1.80
C THR A 595 31.81 -38.46 1.80
N SER A 596 32.93 -38.56 1.09
CA SER A 596 33.90 -37.46 0.95
C SER A 596 34.13 -37.22 -0.54
N ASN A 597 34.45 -35.98 -0.93
CA ASN A 597 34.73 -35.66 -2.33
C ASN A 597 35.83 -36.60 -2.89
N ASN A 598 35.49 -37.35 -3.94
CA ASN A 598 36.32 -38.37 -4.63
C ASN A 598 36.56 -39.71 -3.91
N GLU A 599 35.88 -40.03 -2.80
CA GLU A 599 35.97 -41.34 -2.14
C GLU A 599 34.69 -42.17 -2.25
N ILE A 600 34.83 -43.49 -2.15
CA ILE A 600 33.70 -44.43 -2.15
C ILE A 600 32.90 -44.26 -0.84
N PRO A 601 31.56 -44.13 -0.90
CA PRO A 601 30.71 -44.08 0.29
C PRO A 601 30.95 -45.24 1.27
N ARG A 602 30.95 -44.95 2.57
CA ARG A 602 31.13 -45.95 3.64
C ARG A 602 29.91 -46.01 4.54
N ILE A 603 29.37 -47.21 4.75
CA ILE A 603 28.25 -47.45 5.67
C ILE A 603 28.76 -47.75 7.08
N HIS A 604 28.15 -47.12 8.07
CA HIS A 604 28.40 -47.30 9.50
C HIS A 604 27.12 -47.81 10.16
N PHE A 605 27.21 -48.94 10.86
CA PHE A 605 26.07 -49.52 11.57
C PHE A 605 25.93 -48.89 12.95
N MET A 606 24.70 -48.54 13.34
CA MET A 606 24.38 -47.91 14.61
C MET A 606 24.25 -48.98 15.72
N GLY A 607 25.38 -49.46 16.23
CA GLY A 607 25.41 -50.42 17.35
C GLY A 607 24.66 -51.73 17.05
N ASN A 608 23.72 -52.13 17.93
CA ASN A 608 22.92 -53.37 17.82
C ASN A 608 21.66 -53.22 16.94
N VAL A 609 21.45 -52.10 16.25
CA VAL A 609 20.28 -51.92 15.38
C VAL A 609 20.54 -52.61 14.04
N PRO A 610 19.72 -53.60 13.62
CA PRO A 610 19.89 -54.24 12.33
C PRO A 610 19.62 -53.24 11.20
N LEU A 611 20.32 -53.42 10.08
CA LEU A 611 20.11 -52.60 8.89
C LEU A 611 18.67 -52.77 8.39
N ASN A 612 17.90 -51.67 8.40
CA ASN A 612 16.52 -51.69 7.95
C ASN A 612 16.46 -51.39 6.45
N GLN A 613 15.93 -52.33 5.67
CA GLN A 613 15.75 -52.16 4.23
C GLN A 613 14.87 -50.94 3.89
N ILE A 614 13.86 -50.65 4.71
CA ILE A 614 12.97 -49.49 4.49
C ILE A 614 13.75 -48.18 4.61
N ASP A 615 14.58 -48.02 5.64
CA ASP A 615 15.40 -46.81 5.80
C ASP A 615 16.42 -46.67 4.67
N TYR A 616 16.94 -47.79 4.16
CA TYR A 616 17.86 -47.80 3.03
C TYR A 616 17.20 -47.30 1.74
N GLU A 617 16.03 -47.83 1.41
CA GLU A 617 15.24 -47.40 0.25
C GLU A 617 14.81 -45.94 0.38
N LEU A 618 14.44 -45.51 1.58
CA LEU A 618 14.04 -44.13 1.86
C LEU A 618 15.20 -43.13 1.75
N LEU A 619 16.41 -43.50 2.21
CA LEU A 619 17.61 -42.71 1.99
C LEU A 619 17.92 -42.60 0.49
N LEU A 620 17.84 -43.71 -0.26
CA LEU A 620 18.05 -43.71 -1.70
C LEU A 620 17.07 -42.77 -2.44
N ILE A 621 15.77 -42.84 -2.11
CA ILE A 621 14.75 -41.93 -2.66
C ILE A 621 15.07 -40.48 -2.30
N SER A 622 15.50 -40.21 -1.07
CA SER A 622 15.87 -38.86 -0.67
C SER A 622 17.07 -38.34 -1.46
N ALA A 623 18.13 -39.14 -1.62
CA ALA A 623 19.34 -38.76 -2.34
C ALA A 623 19.08 -38.50 -3.83
N ASP A 624 18.27 -39.36 -4.48
CA ASP A 624 17.89 -39.24 -5.89
C ASP A 624 17.16 -37.92 -6.21
N TYR A 625 16.25 -37.49 -5.33
CA TYR A 625 15.35 -36.38 -5.65
C TYR A 625 15.70 -35.06 -4.97
N VAL A 626 16.49 -35.09 -3.90
CA VAL A 626 16.75 -33.92 -3.05
C VAL A 626 18.18 -33.40 -3.20
N GLU A 627 19.15 -34.26 -3.47
CA GLU A 627 20.56 -33.85 -3.61
C GLU A 627 21.14 -34.06 -5.01
N CYS A 628 20.55 -34.93 -5.84
CA CYS A 628 21.10 -35.31 -7.15
C CYS A 628 22.58 -35.77 -7.05
N SER A 629 22.94 -36.45 -5.96
CA SER A 629 24.29 -36.99 -5.78
C SER A 629 24.44 -38.32 -6.51
N ASP A 630 24.97 -38.29 -7.73
CA ASP A 630 25.11 -39.47 -8.59
C ASP A 630 26.03 -40.54 -7.99
N SER A 631 27.03 -40.17 -7.18
CA SER A 631 27.98 -41.12 -6.59
C SER A 631 27.35 -41.96 -5.48
N VAL A 632 26.55 -41.33 -4.62
CA VAL A 632 25.90 -41.97 -3.47
C VAL A 632 24.79 -42.91 -3.92
N THR A 633 23.93 -42.44 -4.82
CA THR A 633 22.81 -43.22 -5.35
C THR A 633 23.31 -44.41 -6.17
N SER A 634 24.36 -44.23 -6.97
CA SER A 634 25.00 -45.32 -7.72
C SER A 634 25.62 -46.37 -6.80
N TRP A 635 26.35 -45.95 -5.76
CA TRP A 635 26.92 -46.87 -4.77
C TRP A 635 25.83 -47.66 -4.04
N MET A 636 24.76 -46.99 -3.61
CA MET A 636 23.66 -47.66 -2.90
C MET A 636 22.96 -48.69 -3.80
N ARG A 637 22.65 -48.35 -5.05
CA ARG A 637 22.04 -49.31 -6.00
C ARG A 637 22.93 -50.52 -6.27
N HIS A 638 24.24 -50.31 -6.40
CA HIS A 638 25.19 -51.41 -6.63
C HIS A 638 25.29 -52.35 -5.42
N ASN A 639 25.30 -51.81 -4.21
CA ASN A 639 25.49 -52.58 -2.98
C ASN A 639 24.16 -53.10 -2.38
N HIS A 640 23.00 -52.72 -2.92
CA HIS A 640 21.69 -53.14 -2.44
C HIS A 640 21.59 -54.66 -2.32
N ASN A 641 21.91 -55.39 -3.39
CA ASN A 641 21.82 -56.86 -3.38
C ASN A 641 22.83 -57.46 -2.40
N PHE A 642 24.05 -56.94 -2.31
CA PHE A 642 25.04 -57.46 -1.36
C PHE A 642 24.59 -57.29 0.10
N LEU A 643 24.00 -56.14 0.44
CA LEU A 643 23.58 -55.82 1.80
C LEU A 643 22.32 -56.58 2.24
N PHE A 644 21.47 -57.01 1.30
CA PHE A 644 20.17 -57.63 1.59
C PHE A 644 19.99 -59.05 0.99
N ALA A 645 20.99 -59.63 0.32
CA ALA A 645 20.89 -60.96 -0.30
C ALA A 645 20.86 -62.14 0.68
N ASN A 646 21.11 -61.93 1.98
CA ASN A 646 21.17 -62.99 2.98
C ASN A 646 20.18 -62.80 4.16
N ASN A 647 19.09 -62.04 3.96
CA ASN A 647 17.98 -61.98 4.92
C ASN A 647 16.76 -62.74 4.42
#